data_AF-A0A5E8CKL3-F1
#
_entry.id   AF-A0A5E8CKL3-F1
#
_cell.length_a   1.000
_cell.length_b   1.000
_cell.length_c   1.000
_cell.angle_alpha   90.00
_cell.angle_beta   90.00
_cell.angle_gamma   90.00
#
_symmetry.space_group_name_H-M   'P 1'
#
loop_
_entity.id
_entity.type
_entity.pdbx_description
1 polymer ?
#
loop_
_entity_poly.entity_id
_entity_poly.type
_entity_poly.pdbx_seq_one_letter_code
_entity_poly.pdbx_strand_id
1 'polypeptide(L)'
;MVRYGQYTVPSYNEQVNFGVGQPSTEMLPLELIQQAMAENLDIKDPSLLQYGDIPGYYEFREALSTFLKREYMQEVKPDDLFVSNGISQTLGLLCSLFTKTGDIVIVEEPTYFLAINIFREFNLNIKSISIEDDGVSLTELEAILEENKDNERILFYTIPSFHNPTSITMSHHKRVKLGNLADKYSNMLVFADEVYQLLFFEENNRPPPPLKYYHENFISLGSFSKILAPSLRLGWIHASNKILDKIINSGQLDSSGGLNPFVSSVVHRMIDNGTFEKQLNKNREVLKIRSSVLYERIQKNLGDKGIKILKPDGGYFLWLEFKKNLNVANLLKLSSKHKVKFHSGNKFSSKNGLKNCLRISFSYYSKEGMEIGADRLSNLINEYNDNKNNKNIYPKIAINGADGKLGSLIRESLNENKLNYVGPIMRGSEIDDNIDLIIDVSSESGNKELMEKIKDKKIPLIIGTTGNLPIDDIKKYSRFAPVAIISNFSEGIPYIIDCLRGSQTKLNNWNASILEKHHINKKDKPSGTAKTLAEEINGPIEIESIREGDIFGEHIINFKSKYENITIKHEATSRKIFAEGVIKYINWIQTRKSGLYYEIKEDIVSNNVEFIKYSGCGNDFIIIDKEKNKMPSDIPEFIKKVCPRGSSVGADGVIFIETPYDKYNIKWTYFNSDGSIAKMCGNGARCVAKYFFDRTNTDGKINMITADGIITDAVLVNDSSIITSIGIPTFRDVEENLRLLIENILDEELMKSKTMDNIYRVDILVNHLVIIVKNESVLDNLYVNRLGKIINDLLDVKVNVNFVTINNDNFKIRTYERGVFSETLACGTGCCALGFVIHNFLNKNEFSIKVKSGDNVKILFDKKIVYLEGEANKIYKGTIDLNNYQNV
;
A
#
# COMPACT_ATOMS: atom_id res chain seq x y z
N MET A 1 -2.99 16.36 16.46
CA MET A 1 -3.31 16.00 15.05
C MET A 1 -4.48 15.04 15.07
N VAL A 2 -5.60 15.36 14.40
CA VAL A 2 -6.72 14.42 14.27
C VAL A 2 -6.29 13.28 13.35
N ARG A 3 -6.32 12.04 13.84
CA ARG A 3 -6.02 10.84 13.04
C ARG A 3 -7.29 10.40 12.32
N TYR A 4 -7.39 10.67 11.02
CA TYR A 4 -8.42 10.02 10.20
C TYR A 4 -7.89 8.67 9.72
N GLY A 5 -8.71 7.62 9.80
CA GLY A 5 -8.29 6.25 9.42
C GLY A 5 -7.89 6.07 7.96
N GLN A 6 -8.18 7.04 7.08
CA GLN A 6 -7.91 6.95 5.64
C GLN A 6 -6.87 7.97 5.13
N TYR A 7 -6.66 9.10 5.81
CA TYR A 7 -5.84 10.21 5.30
C TYR A 7 -5.25 11.08 6.41
N THR A 8 -4.01 11.53 6.24
CA THR A 8 -3.53 12.76 6.87
C THR A 8 -3.86 13.93 5.94
N VAL A 9 -4.62 14.91 6.42
CA VAL A 9 -5.00 16.08 5.61
C VAL A 9 -4.09 17.26 5.98
N PRO A 10 -3.14 17.65 5.12
CA PRO A 10 -2.23 18.77 5.38
C PRO A 10 -2.95 20.11 5.28
N SER A 11 -2.35 21.16 5.86
CA SER A 11 -2.77 22.54 5.61
C SER A 11 -2.54 22.91 4.14
N TYR A 12 -3.43 23.72 3.55
CA TYR A 12 -3.31 24.12 2.14
C TYR A 12 -1.99 24.88 1.86
N ASN A 13 -1.43 25.55 2.87
CA ASN A 13 -0.11 26.19 2.80
C ASN A 13 1.00 25.17 2.50
N GLU A 14 0.97 24.02 3.17
CA GLU A 14 1.93 22.93 2.99
C GLU A 14 1.67 22.14 1.69
N GLN A 15 0.42 21.70 1.51
CA GLN A 15 -0.02 20.91 0.37
C GLN A 15 -1.55 20.92 0.28
N VAL A 16 -2.11 21.02 -0.92
CA VAL A 16 -3.56 20.84 -1.14
C VAL A 16 -3.82 19.40 -1.55
N ASN A 17 -4.54 18.64 -0.72
CA ASN A 17 -4.94 17.28 -1.03
C ASN A 17 -6.40 17.19 -1.49
N PHE A 18 -6.63 17.35 -2.80
CA PHE A 18 -7.94 17.17 -3.41
C PHE A 18 -8.43 15.71 -3.44
N GLY A 19 -7.64 14.74 -2.94
CA GLY A 19 -8.08 13.36 -2.77
C GLY A 19 -9.11 13.17 -1.64
N VAL A 20 -9.29 14.16 -0.76
CA VAL A 20 -10.12 14.05 0.45
C VAL A 20 -11.62 14.11 0.11
N GLY A 21 -12.36 13.04 0.41
CA GLY A 21 -13.81 12.89 0.12
C GLY A 21 -14.73 13.06 1.34
N GLN A 22 -14.37 13.91 2.29
CA GLN A 22 -15.09 14.14 3.54
C GLN A 22 -15.29 15.63 3.82
N PRO A 23 -16.31 16.03 4.61
CA PRO A 23 -16.48 17.43 5.00
C PRO A 23 -15.31 17.92 5.86
N SER A 24 -15.02 19.22 5.80
CA SER A 24 -14.10 19.88 6.73
C SER A 24 -14.68 19.95 8.14
N THR A 25 -13.80 20.00 9.15
CA THR A 25 -14.19 20.18 10.56
C THR A 25 -15.05 21.43 10.78
N GLU A 26 -14.79 22.51 10.04
CA GLU A 26 -15.57 23.76 10.09
C GLU A 26 -17.03 23.61 9.60
N MET A 27 -17.32 22.57 8.81
CA MET A 27 -18.67 22.26 8.34
C MET A 27 -19.42 21.33 9.29
N LEU A 28 -18.77 20.83 10.34
CA LEU A 28 -19.39 19.93 11.31
C LEU A 28 -20.06 20.76 12.43
N PRO A 29 -21.37 20.59 12.69
CA PRO A 29 -22.11 21.43 13.63
C PRO A 29 -21.99 20.92 15.07
N LEU A 30 -20.79 20.98 15.65
CA LEU A 30 -20.53 20.46 16.99
C LEU A 30 -21.48 21.02 18.05
N GLU A 31 -21.68 22.34 18.05
CA GLU A 31 -22.55 23.03 19.03
C GLU A 31 -24.02 22.61 18.89
N LEU A 32 -24.53 22.49 17.65
CA LEU A 32 -25.92 22.05 17.42
C LEU A 32 -26.12 20.60 17.86
N ILE A 33 -25.12 19.73 17.64
CA ILE A 33 -25.17 18.34 18.12
C ILE A 33 -25.13 18.30 19.64
N GLN A 34 -24.27 19.09 20.30
CA GLN A 34 -24.21 19.18 21.76
C GLN A 34 -25.55 19.63 22.36
N GLN A 35 -26.17 20.63 21.76
CA GLN A 35 -27.50 21.09 22.18
C GLN A 35 -28.55 19.98 22.03
N ALA A 36 -28.63 19.33 20.86
CA ALA A 36 -29.57 18.24 20.62
C ALA A 36 -29.34 17.03 21.55
N MET A 37 -28.08 16.75 21.91
CA MET A 37 -27.74 15.72 22.90
C MET A 37 -28.21 16.11 24.31
N ALA A 38 -28.02 17.37 24.73
CA ALA A 38 -28.50 17.85 26.03
C ALA A 38 -30.03 17.77 26.14
N GLU A 39 -30.74 18.19 25.10
CA GLU A 39 -32.21 18.07 25.01
C GLU A 39 -32.68 16.61 25.10
N ASN A 40 -31.88 15.65 24.61
CA ASN A 40 -32.17 14.23 24.76
C ASN A 40 -31.85 13.67 26.15
N LEU A 41 -30.89 14.23 26.88
CA LEU A 41 -30.59 13.81 28.26
C LEU A 41 -31.62 14.32 29.27
N ASP A 42 -32.32 15.40 28.94
CA ASP A 42 -33.47 15.89 29.73
C ASP A 42 -34.72 15.00 29.56
N ILE A 43 -34.71 14.06 28.61
CA ILE A 43 -35.77 13.05 28.46
C ILE A 43 -35.70 12.08 29.64
N LYS A 44 -36.76 12.07 30.44
CA LYS A 44 -36.91 11.15 31.59
C LYS A 44 -37.36 9.74 31.22
N ASP A 45 -37.53 9.46 29.93
CA ASP A 45 -37.93 8.15 29.42
C ASP A 45 -36.69 7.25 29.20
N PRO A 46 -36.48 6.21 30.04
CA PRO A 46 -35.35 5.30 29.88
C PRO A 46 -35.47 4.37 28.66
N SER A 47 -36.62 4.35 27.96
CA SER A 47 -36.84 3.48 26.79
C SER A 47 -35.82 3.69 25.67
N LEU A 48 -35.26 4.90 25.53
CA LEU A 48 -34.24 5.23 24.52
C LEU A 48 -32.91 4.47 24.73
N LEU A 49 -32.67 3.94 25.94
CA LEU A 49 -31.49 3.12 26.27
C LEU A 49 -31.73 1.61 26.06
N GLN A 50 -32.94 1.22 25.66
CA GLN A 50 -33.29 -0.17 25.35
C GLN A 50 -33.01 -0.50 23.88
N TYR A 51 -33.07 -1.79 23.52
CA TYR A 51 -33.27 -2.24 22.14
C TYR A 51 -34.40 -1.45 21.47
N GLY A 52 -34.19 -1.09 20.20
CA GLY A 52 -35.09 -0.25 19.44
C GLY A 52 -36.05 -1.04 18.56
N ASP A 53 -36.93 -0.32 17.88
CA ASP A 53 -37.70 -0.87 16.76
C ASP A 53 -36.74 -1.29 15.63
N ILE A 54 -36.98 -2.43 14.98
CA ILE A 54 -36.06 -3.00 13.98
C ILE A 54 -35.87 -2.05 12.78
N PRO A 55 -36.95 -1.49 12.17
CA PRO A 55 -36.86 -0.39 11.21
C PRO A 55 -36.12 0.86 11.70
N GLY A 56 -35.93 1.00 13.00
CA GLY A 56 -35.33 2.15 13.67
C GLY A 56 -36.38 3.05 14.32
N TYR A 57 -35.89 3.92 15.20
CA TYR A 57 -36.69 4.83 16.03
C TYR A 57 -37.80 5.53 15.23
N TYR A 58 -39.06 5.23 15.56
CA TYR A 58 -40.22 5.55 14.73
C TYR A 58 -40.42 7.06 14.57
N GLU A 59 -40.31 7.82 15.66
CA GLU A 59 -40.49 9.27 15.66
C GLU A 59 -39.41 9.96 14.80
N PHE A 60 -38.19 9.41 14.78
CA PHE A 60 -37.18 9.84 13.82
C PHE A 60 -37.59 9.54 12.37
N ARG A 61 -38.15 8.36 12.08
CA ARG A 61 -38.65 8.03 10.74
C ARG A 61 -39.79 8.96 10.32
N GLU A 62 -40.69 9.33 11.23
CA GLU A 62 -41.75 10.32 10.97
C GLU A 62 -41.19 11.70 10.63
N ALA A 63 -40.30 12.24 11.47
CA ALA A 63 -39.66 13.52 11.23
C ALA A 63 -38.86 13.52 9.93
N LEU A 64 -38.09 12.45 9.69
CA LEU A 64 -37.33 12.25 8.46
C LEU A 64 -38.24 12.20 7.23
N SER A 65 -39.36 11.47 7.28
CA SER A 65 -40.32 11.39 6.16
C SER A 65 -40.88 12.77 5.81
N THR A 66 -41.20 13.58 6.81
CA THR A 66 -41.73 14.94 6.64
C THR A 66 -40.70 15.87 6.03
N PHE A 67 -39.44 15.77 6.47
CA PHE A 67 -38.32 16.51 5.88
C PHE A 67 -38.07 16.08 4.42
N LEU A 68 -37.95 14.78 4.17
CA LEU A 68 -37.67 14.23 2.83
C LEU A 68 -38.81 14.50 1.85
N LYS A 69 -40.06 14.57 2.30
CA LYS A 69 -41.20 14.96 1.47
C LYS A 69 -40.99 16.34 0.83
N ARG A 70 -40.46 17.30 1.58
CA ARG A 70 -40.13 18.65 1.08
C ARG A 70 -38.92 18.62 0.15
N GLU A 71 -37.88 17.87 0.51
CA GLU A 71 -36.63 17.80 -0.26
C GLU A 71 -36.74 16.97 -1.55
N TYR A 72 -37.61 15.97 -1.59
CA TYR A 72 -37.83 15.16 -2.79
C TYR A 72 -38.98 15.67 -3.64
N MET A 73 -39.83 16.56 -3.10
CA MET A 73 -41.09 16.98 -3.73
C MET A 73 -41.96 15.77 -4.10
N GLN A 74 -41.97 14.77 -3.23
CA GLN A 74 -42.66 13.49 -3.38
C GLN A 74 -43.20 13.06 -2.01
N GLU A 75 -44.25 12.25 -1.99
CA GLU A 75 -44.70 11.63 -0.74
C GLU A 75 -43.67 10.64 -0.22
N VAL A 76 -43.32 10.75 1.07
CA VAL A 76 -42.45 9.80 1.77
C VAL A 76 -43.22 9.33 2.99
N LYS A 77 -43.37 8.02 3.15
CA LYS A 77 -44.02 7.43 4.33
C LYS A 77 -42.97 6.93 5.31
N PRO A 78 -43.18 7.05 6.63
CA PRO A 78 -42.28 6.50 7.64
C PRO A 78 -42.04 4.99 7.46
N ASP A 79 -43.05 4.26 7.00
CA ASP A 79 -43.01 2.81 6.76
C ASP A 79 -42.17 2.40 5.54
N ASP A 80 -41.96 3.33 4.59
CA ASP A 80 -41.07 3.11 3.45
C ASP A 80 -39.58 3.38 3.82
N LEU A 81 -39.31 3.79 5.07
CA LEU A 81 -37.98 4.14 5.58
C LEU A 81 -37.47 3.13 6.60
N PHE A 82 -36.18 2.82 6.49
CA PHE A 82 -35.46 1.99 7.46
C PHE A 82 -34.15 2.69 7.83
N VAL A 83 -33.89 2.90 9.12
CA VAL A 83 -32.67 3.57 9.61
C VAL A 83 -31.46 2.69 9.29
N SER A 84 -30.34 3.29 8.89
CA SER A 84 -29.14 2.53 8.52
C SER A 84 -27.86 3.08 9.13
N ASN A 85 -26.81 2.25 9.22
CA ASN A 85 -25.51 2.66 9.76
C ASN A 85 -24.60 3.34 8.71
N GLY A 86 -25.20 4.17 7.86
CA GLY A 86 -24.59 4.74 6.66
C GLY A 86 -24.30 3.70 5.57
N ILE A 87 -23.78 4.16 4.43
CA ILE A 87 -23.80 3.37 3.19
C ILE A 87 -22.94 2.11 3.21
N SER A 88 -21.70 2.15 3.69
CA SER A 88 -20.81 0.98 3.59
C SER A 88 -21.36 -0.24 4.34
N GLN A 89 -21.90 -0.05 5.55
CA GLN A 89 -22.55 -1.13 6.30
C GLN A 89 -23.87 -1.55 5.64
N THR A 90 -24.61 -0.59 5.08
CA THR A 90 -25.86 -0.87 4.35
C THR A 90 -25.61 -1.72 3.12
N LEU A 91 -24.60 -1.41 2.31
CA LEU A 91 -24.23 -2.22 1.14
C LEU A 91 -23.84 -3.64 1.56
N GLY A 92 -23.09 -3.80 2.66
CA GLY A 92 -22.75 -5.12 3.20
C GLY A 92 -23.99 -5.91 3.62
N LEU A 93 -24.92 -5.30 4.35
CA LEU A 93 -26.19 -5.91 4.74
C LEU A 93 -27.04 -6.29 3.52
N LEU A 94 -27.15 -5.40 2.53
CA LEU A 94 -27.94 -5.68 1.33
C LEU A 94 -27.29 -6.78 0.49
N CYS A 95 -25.96 -6.84 0.39
CA CYS A 95 -25.29 -7.97 -0.27
C CYS A 95 -25.58 -9.29 0.47
N SER A 96 -25.45 -9.32 1.80
CA SER A 96 -25.70 -10.57 2.56
C SER A 96 -27.14 -11.09 2.43
N LEU A 97 -28.11 -10.19 2.18
CA LEU A 97 -29.53 -10.56 2.05
C LEU A 97 -29.98 -10.83 0.61
N PHE A 98 -29.39 -10.15 -0.37
CA PHE A 98 -29.93 -10.12 -1.73
C PHE A 98 -29.01 -10.74 -2.78
N THR A 99 -27.78 -11.11 -2.43
CA THR A 99 -26.84 -11.73 -3.36
C THR A 99 -26.27 -13.05 -2.84
N LYS A 100 -25.73 -13.85 -3.75
CA LYS A 100 -24.96 -15.07 -3.49
C LYS A 100 -23.57 -14.93 -4.14
N THR A 101 -22.61 -15.71 -3.67
CA THR A 101 -21.30 -15.81 -4.32
C THR A 101 -21.45 -16.17 -5.79
N GLY A 102 -20.79 -15.42 -6.67
CA GLY A 102 -20.88 -15.57 -8.13
C GLY A 102 -22.01 -14.78 -8.80
N ASP A 103 -22.93 -14.16 -8.05
CA ASP A 103 -23.94 -13.29 -8.64
C ASP A 103 -23.28 -12.10 -9.36
N ILE A 104 -23.96 -11.59 -10.40
CA ILE A 104 -23.47 -10.45 -11.17
C ILE A 104 -23.84 -9.15 -10.47
N VAL A 105 -22.87 -8.26 -10.33
CA VAL A 105 -23.09 -6.86 -10.01
C VAL A 105 -22.60 -5.98 -11.15
N ILE A 106 -23.50 -5.17 -11.69
CA ILE A 106 -23.21 -4.17 -12.71
C ILE A 106 -22.94 -2.84 -12.01
N VAL A 107 -21.84 -2.19 -12.36
CA VAL A 107 -21.46 -0.87 -11.85
C VAL A 107 -21.17 0.11 -12.98
N GLU A 108 -21.25 1.40 -12.70
CA GLU A 108 -20.78 2.44 -13.62
C GLU A 108 -19.24 2.38 -13.79
N GLU A 109 -18.73 2.84 -14.93
CA GLU A 109 -17.30 2.95 -15.23
C GLU A 109 -17.01 4.40 -15.66
N PRO A 110 -16.52 5.27 -14.75
CA PRO A 110 -16.10 5.01 -13.36
C PRO A 110 -17.25 4.79 -12.36
N THR A 111 -16.92 4.30 -11.15
CA THR A 111 -17.84 4.26 -9.99
C THR A 111 -17.10 4.49 -8.65
N TYR A 112 -17.81 4.44 -7.51
CA TYR A 112 -17.23 4.57 -6.19
C TYR A 112 -16.37 3.37 -5.81
N PHE A 113 -15.05 3.59 -5.78
CA PHE A 113 -14.04 2.55 -5.59
C PHE A 113 -14.19 1.70 -4.31
N LEU A 114 -14.79 2.23 -3.23
CA LEU A 114 -15.03 1.44 -2.01
C LEU A 114 -16.20 0.48 -2.15
N ALA A 115 -17.21 0.78 -2.98
CA ALA A 115 -18.29 -0.16 -3.29
C ALA A 115 -17.74 -1.38 -4.06
N ILE A 116 -16.79 -1.16 -5.00
CA ILE A 116 -16.10 -2.26 -5.71
C ILE A 116 -15.45 -3.23 -4.71
N ASN A 117 -14.81 -2.72 -3.67
CA ASN A 117 -14.17 -3.58 -2.65
C ASN A 117 -15.20 -4.38 -1.86
N ILE A 118 -16.29 -3.75 -1.43
CA ILE A 118 -17.40 -4.45 -0.75
C ILE A 118 -17.93 -5.58 -1.64
N PHE A 119 -18.20 -5.32 -2.92
CA PHE A 119 -18.70 -6.35 -3.83
C PHE A 119 -17.70 -7.51 -4.04
N ARG A 120 -16.40 -7.24 -4.03
CA ARG A 120 -15.35 -8.28 -4.07
C ARG A 120 -15.32 -9.12 -2.80
N GLU A 121 -15.52 -8.52 -1.62
CA GLU A 121 -15.58 -9.24 -0.34
C GLU A 121 -16.75 -10.25 -0.31
N PHE A 122 -17.84 -9.96 -1.04
CA PHE A 122 -18.96 -10.89 -1.23
C PHE A 122 -18.78 -11.87 -2.41
N ASN A 123 -17.61 -11.87 -3.07
CA ASN A 123 -17.31 -12.67 -4.25
C ASN A 123 -18.33 -12.49 -5.39
N LEU A 124 -18.75 -11.25 -5.65
CA LEU A 124 -19.63 -10.92 -6.77
C LEU A 124 -18.85 -10.72 -8.08
N ASN A 125 -19.45 -11.13 -9.19
CA ASN A 125 -18.91 -10.96 -10.53
C ASN A 125 -19.19 -9.54 -11.04
N ILE A 126 -18.18 -8.68 -10.98
CA ILE A 126 -18.31 -7.26 -11.34
C ILE A 126 -18.28 -7.10 -12.87
N LYS A 127 -19.40 -6.67 -13.44
CA LYS A 127 -19.49 -6.11 -14.80
C LYS A 127 -19.58 -4.59 -14.72
N SER A 128 -19.14 -3.89 -15.76
CA SER A 128 -19.21 -2.42 -15.77
C SER A 128 -19.63 -1.84 -17.10
N ILE A 129 -20.34 -0.72 -17.01
CA ILE A 129 -20.97 0.01 -18.11
C ILE A 129 -20.58 1.48 -18.09
N SER A 130 -20.50 2.10 -19.27
CA SER A 130 -20.09 3.49 -19.40
C SER A 130 -21.09 4.49 -18.81
N ILE A 131 -20.58 5.67 -18.44
CA ILE A 131 -21.38 6.83 -18.06
C ILE A 131 -21.38 7.86 -19.19
N GLU A 132 -22.56 8.40 -19.50
CA GLU A 132 -22.80 9.43 -20.50
C GLU A 132 -23.12 10.77 -19.79
N ASP A 133 -23.27 11.86 -20.55
CA ASP A 133 -23.43 13.21 -19.97
C ASP A 133 -24.70 13.38 -19.11
N ASP A 134 -25.71 12.53 -19.30
CA ASP A 134 -26.96 12.53 -18.54
C ASP A 134 -27.15 11.26 -17.68
N GLY A 135 -26.06 10.52 -17.39
CA GLY A 135 -26.06 9.34 -16.52
C GLY A 135 -25.64 8.05 -17.23
N VAL A 136 -25.91 6.90 -16.61
CA VAL A 136 -25.48 5.58 -17.09
C VAL A 136 -25.93 5.25 -18.53
N SER A 137 -25.13 4.47 -19.27
CA SER A 137 -25.54 3.93 -20.58
C SER A 137 -26.56 2.80 -20.42
N LEU A 138 -27.82 3.09 -20.71
CA LEU A 138 -28.91 2.11 -20.65
C LEU A 138 -28.80 1.04 -21.73
N THR A 139 -28.17 1.36 -22.87
CA THR A 139 -27.94 0.41 -23.96
C THR A 139 -26.97 -0.69 -23.53
N GLU A 140 -25.86 -0.33 -22.90
CA GLU A 140 -24.90 -1.31 -22.36
C GLU A 140 -25.53 -2.11 -21.20
N LEU A 141 -26.31 -1.45 -20.34
CA LEU A 141 -27.03 -2.12 -19.26
C LEU A 141 -27.99 -3.18 -19.80
N GLU A 142 -28.84 -2.83 -20.77
CA GLU A 142 -29.80 -3.75 -21.38
C GLU A 142 -29.09 -4.94 -22.06
N ALA A 143 -27.96 -4.70 -22.75
CA ALA A 143 -27.18 -5.77 -23.36
C ALA A 143 -26.69 -6.80 -22.32
N ILE A 144 -26.20 -6.34 -21.17
CA ILE A 144 -25.77 -7.24 -20.08
C ILE A 144 -26.97 -7.95 -19.45
N LEU A 145 -28.09 -7.25 -19.24
CA LEU A 145 -29.30 -7.87 -18.70
C LEU A 145 -29.81 -8.98 -19.63
N GLU A 146 -29.85 -8.74 -20.94
CA GLU A 146 -30.28 -9.72 -21.93
C GLU A 146 -29.35 -10.94 -22.01
N GLU A 147 -28.03 -10.72 -22.02
CA GLU A 147 -27.02 -11.80 -22.03
C GLU A 147 -27.14 -12.70 -20.80
N ASN A 148 -27.58 -12.17 -19.66
CA ASN A 148 -27.59 -12.86 -18.37
C ASN A 148 -29.00 -13.05 -17.82
N LYS A 149 -30.03 -13.01 -18.68
CA LYS A 149 -31.45 -13.08 -18.28
C LYS A 149 -31.83 -14.35 -17.53
N ASP A 150 -31.08 -15.43 -17.74
CA ASP A 150 -31.30 -16.73 -17.07
C ASP A 150 -30.70 -16.77 -15.65
N ASN A 151 -29.94 -15.75 -15.24
CA ASN A 151 -29.44 -15.67 -13.86
C ASN A 151 -30.58 -15.39 -12.88
N GLU A 152 -30.52 -16.00 -11.69
CA GLU A 152 -31.51 -15.79 -10.62
C GLU A 152 -31.57 -14.32 -10.16
N ARG A 153 -30.42 -13.64 -10.16
CA ARG A 153 -30.29 -12.25 -9.71
C ARG A 153 -29.21 -11.52 -10.51
N ILE A 154 -29.53 -10.29 -10.89
CA ILE A 154 -28.55 -9.30 -11.36
C ILE A 154 -28.70 -8.06 -10.49
N LEU A 155 -27.61 -7.68 -9.82
CA LEU A 155 -27.55 -6.44 -9.06
C LEU A 155 -27.04 -5.32 -9.97
N PHE A 156 -27.67 -4.15 -9.94
CA PHE A 156 -27.13 -2.92 -10.51
C PHE A 156 -26.88 -1.90 -9.40
N TYR A 157 -25.63 -1.47 -9.23
CA TYR A 157 -25.24 -0.40 -8.32
C TYR A 157 -24.97 0.89 -9.11
N THR A 158 -25.61 1.98 -8.70
CA THR A 158 -25.51 3.29 -9.37
C THR A 158 -25.49 4.42 -8.36
N ILE A 159 -24.81 5.51 -8.70
CA ILE A 159 -24.82 6.78 -7.95
C ILE A 159 -25.54 7.82 -8.84
N PRO A 160 -26.88 7.88 -8.82
CA PRO A 160 -27.66 8.55 -9.86
C PRO A 160 -27.69 10.07 -9.72
N SER A 161 -27.17 10.64 -8.61
CA SER A 161 -27.17 12.08 -8.34
C SER A 161 -25.80 12.54 -7.90
N PHE A 162 -25.25 13.54 -8.60
CA PHE A 162 -23.93 14.11 -8.33
C PHE A 162 -22.84 13.04 -8.15
N HIS A 163 -22.78 12.15 -9.14
CA HIS A 163 -22.04 10.90 -9.15
C HIS A 163 -20.60 11.03 -8.62
N ASN A 164 -20.15 10.08 -7.81
CA ASN A 164 -18.74 9.99 -7.40
C ASN A 164 -18.04 8.96 -8.30
N PRO A 165 -17.18 9.39 -9.25
CA PRO A 165 -16.39 10.63 -9.18
C PRO A 165 -16.78 11.78 -10.12
N THR A 166 -17.76 11.61 -11.01
CA THR A 166 -17.95 12.48 -12.21
C THR A 166 -18.81 13.73 -12.01
N SER A 167 -19.52 13.86 -10.89
CA SER A 167 -20.58 14.84 -10.61
C SER A 167 -21.82 14.80 -11.51
N ILE A 168 -21.88 13.85 -12.45
CA ILE A 168 -23.01 13.68 -13.37
C ILE A 168 -24.25 13.24 -12.60
N THR A 169 -25.41 13.74 -13.02
CA THR A 169 -26.72 13.35 -12.48
C THR A 169 -27.52 12.67 -13.58
N MET A 170 -28.05 11.48 -13.26
CA MET A 170 -28.93 10.72 -14.14
C MET A 170 -30.23 11.47 -14.39
N SER A 171 -30.53 11.75 -15.66
CA SER A 171 -31.72 12.48 -16.08
C SER A 171 -33.01 11.77 -15.68
N HIS A 172 -34.09 12.54 -15.45
CA HIS A 172 -35.40 11.99 -15.13
C HIS A 172 -35.86 10.96 -16.18
N HIS A 173 -35.66 11.26 -17.46
CA HIS A 173 -35.99 10.36 -18.56
C HIS A 173 -35.21 9.03 -18.50
N LYS A 174 -33.92 9.05 -18.15
CA LYS A 174 -33.16 7.80 -17.94
C LYS A 174 -33.66 7.01 -16.73
N ARG A 175 -34.04 7.68 -15.64
CA ARG A 175 -34.64 7.00 -14.46
C ARG A 175 -35.96 6.30 -14.81
N VAL A 176 -36.82 6.93 -15.61
CA VAL A 176 -38.05 6.30 -16.15
C VAL A 176 -37.72 5.07 -16.99
N LYS A 177 -36.78 5.20 -17.93
CA LYS A 177 -36.36 4.06 -18.77
C LYS A 177 -35.71 2.92 -17.97
N LEU A 178 -34.97 3.24 -16.92
CA LEU A 178 -34.41 2.25 -16.00
C LEU A 178 -35.52 1.45 -15.31
N GLY A 179 -36.61 2.11 -14.90
CA GLY A 179 -37.81 1.45 -14.38
C GLY A 179 -38.40 0.47 -15.40
N ASN A 180 -38.57 0.90 -16.66
CA ASN A 180 -39.06 0.03 -17.73
C ASN A 180 -38.14 -1.19 -18.00
N LEU A 181 -36.82 -1.04 -17.83
CA LEU A 181 -35.90 -2.18 -17.91
C LEU A 181 -36.12 -3.15 -16.74
N ALA A 182 -36.41 -2.65 -15.54
CA ALA A 182 -36.69 -3.51 -14.39
C ALA A 182 -38.03 -4.26 -14.51
N ASP A 183 -39.03 -3.67 -15.19
CA ASP A 183 -40.26 -4.38 -15.57
C ASP A 183 -39.97 -5.52 -16.56
N LYS A 184 -39.07 -5.28 -17.52
CA LYS A 184 -38.66 -6.27 -18.53
C LYS A 184 -37.79 -7.40 -17.95
N TYR A 185 -36.91 -7.07 -17.00
CA TYR A 185 -35.95 -7.98 -16.40
C TYR A 185 -36.21 -8.10 -14.89
N SER A 186 -37.18 -8.95 -14.50
CA SER A 186 -37.64 -9.07 -13.11
C SER A 186 -36.58 -9.57 -12.11
N ASN A 187 -35.49 -10.16 -12.60
CA ASN A 187 -34.32 -10.56 -11.82
C ASN A 187 -33.37 -9.39 -11.48
N MET A 188 -33.61 -8.20 -12.03
CA MET A 188 -32.84 -6.98 -11.74
C MET A 188 -33.22 -6.38 -10.39
N LEU A 189 -32.21 -6.10 -9.56
CA LEU A 189 -32.32 -5.34 -8.31
C LEU A 189 -31.39 -4.13 -8.38
N VAL A 190 -31.82 -2.97 -7.89
CA VAL A 190 -30.99 -1.75 -7.96
C VAL A 190 -30.63 -1.25 -6.56
N PHE A 191 -29.34 -1.06 -6.30
CA PHE A 191 -28.84 -0.29 -5.16
C PHE A 191 -28.43 1.09 -5.64
N ALA A 192 -29.25 2.10 -5.32
CA ALA A 192 -29.02 3.49 -5.66
C ALA A 192 -28.35 4.21 -4.47
N ASP A 193 -27.05 4.45 -4.59
CA ASP A 193 -26.28 5.23 -3.61
C ASP A 193 -26.52 6.73 -3.83
N GLU A 194 -27.40 7.30 -3.01
CA GLU A 194 -27.96 8.64 -3.20
C GLU A 194 -27.54 9.59 -2.09
N VAL A 195 -26.36 9.38 -1.49
CA VAL A 195 -25.83 10.22 -0.39
C VAL A 195 -25.63 11.68 -0.75
N TYR A 196 -25.55 12.01 -2.04
CA TYR A 196 -25.41 13.37 -2.53
C TYR A 196 -26.74 13.99 -2.97
N GLN A 197 -27.86 13.25 -2.99
CA GLN A 197 -29.17 13.71 -3.47
C GLN A 197 -29.59 15.08 -2.90
N LEU A 198 -29.28 15.32 -1.63
CA LEU A 198 -29.64 16.55 -0.91
C LEU A 198 -28.60 17.67 -1.06
N LEU A 199 -27.51 17.48 -1.80
CA LEU A 199 -26.41 18.45 -1.94
C LEU A 199 -26.41 19.16 -3.29
N PHE A 200 -27.56 19.66 -3.72
CA PHE A 200 -27.67 20.55 -4.89
C PHE A 200 -27.31 21.99 -4.53
N PHE A 201 -26.81 22.77 -5.49
CA PHE A 201 -26.38 24.17 -5.26
C PHE A 201 -27.44 25.23 -5.59
N GLU A 202 -28.35 24.91 -6.49
CA GLU A 202 -29.44 25.80 -6.89
C GLU A 202 -30.73 25.00 -6.99
N GLU A 203 -31.86 25.61 -6.63
CA GLU A 203 -33.17 24.94 -6.64
C GLU A 203 -33.60 24.48 -8.04
N ASN A 204 -33.25 25.25 -9.08
CA ASN A 204 -33.54 24.88 -10.47
C ASN A 204 -32.69 23.69 -10.97
N ASN A 205 -31.61 23.35 -10.28
CA ASN A 205 -30.73 22.22 -10.59
C ASN A 205 -30.88 21.06 -9.58
N ARG A 206 -31.98 21.04 -8.81
CA ARG A 206 -32.32 19.93 -7.93
C ARG A 206 -32.36 18.63 -8.75
N PRO A 207 -31.70 17.54 -8.29
CA PRO A 207 -31.70 16.29 -9.03
C PRO A 207 -33.13 15.70 -9.09
N PRO A 208 -33.44 14.87 -10.10
CA PRO A 208 -34.72 14.18 -10.13
C PRO A 208 -34.96 13.35 -8.85
N PRO A 209 -36.22 12.97 -8.56
CA PRO A 209 -36.55 12.17 -7.38
C PRO A 209 -35.68 10.92 -7.24
N PRO A 210 -35.43 10.44 -6.01
CA PRO A 210 -34.72 9.19 -5.73
C PRO A 210 -35.16 8.00 -6.59
N LEU A 211 -34.24 7.09 -6.93
CA LEU A 211 -34.55 5.95 -7.80
C LEU A 211 -35.67 5.04 -7.28
N LYS A 212 -35.89 4.96 -5.96
CA LYS A 212 -37.01 4.23 -5.36
C LYS A 212 -38.38 4.58 -5.99
N TYR A 213 -38.61 5.81 -6.45
CA TYR A 213 -39.88 6.21 -7.05
C TYR A 213 -40.14 5.63 -8.45
N TYR A 214 -39.15 4.99 -9.08
CA TYR A 214 -39.27 4.54 -10.47
C TYR A 214 -39.56 3.06 -10.59
N HIS A 215 -39.31 2.25 -9.55
CA HIS A 215 -39.63 0.82 -9.56
C HIS A 215 -39.59 0.20 -8.15
N GLU A 216 -40.37 -0.86 -7.90
CA GLU A 216 -40.44 -1.51 -6.58
C GLU A 216 -39.15 -2.25 -6.17
N ASN A 217 -38.35 -2.67 -7.16
CA ASN A 217 -37.05 -3.35 -6.97
C ASN A 217 -35.88 -2.35 -6.76
N PHE A 218 -36.14 -1.05 -6.68
CA PHE A 218 -35.08 -0.05 -6.51
C PHE A 218 -34.98 0.36 -5.05
N ILE A 219 -33.77 0.30 -4.52
CA ILE A 219 -33.43 0.64 -3.14
C ILE A 219 -32.63 1.93 -3.14
N SER A 220 -33.22 3.01 -2.64
CA SER A 220 -32.56 4.31 -2.49
C SER A 220 -31.85 4.39 -1.15
N LEU A 221 -30.57 4.75 -1.15
CA LEU A 221 -29.72 4.77 0.04
C LEU A 221 -29.27 6.19 0.36
N GLY A 222 -29.69 6.72 1.50
CA GLY A 222 -29.31 8.04 2.01
C GLY A 222 -28.32 7.97 3.18
N SER A 223 -27.60 9.06 3.43
CA SER A 223 -26.72 9.15 4.61
C SER A 223 -26.52 10.57 5.12
N PHE A 224 -26.42 10.69 6.45
CA PHE A 224 -26.02 11.90 7.15
C PHE A 224 -24.51 12.20 7.04
N SER A 225 -23.72 11.30 6.44
CA SER A 225 -22.26 11.42 6.40
C SER A 225 -21.76 12.64 5.61
N LYS A 226 -22.51 13.09 4.61
CA LYS A 226 -22.11 14.20 3.71
C LYS A 226 -22.88 15.49 3.98
N ILE A 227 -24.00 15.39 4.70
CA ILE A 227 -24.94 16.48 4.96
C ILE A 227 -24.93 16.97 6.41
N LEU A 228 -24.41 16.16 7.35
CA LEU A 228 -24.36 16.49 8.77
C LEU A 228 -22.99 16.16 9.39
N ALA A 229 -22.73 14.89 9.68
CA ALA A 229 -21.48 14.44 10.31
C ALA A 229 -21.19 12.95 10.02
N PRO A 230 -20.00 12.60 9.47
CA PRO A 230 -19.63 11.20 9.17
C PRO A 230 -19.61 10.27 10.38
N SER A 231 -19.21 10.78 11.55
CA SER A 231 -19.02 10.00 12.78
C SER A 231 -20.30 9.48 13.40
N LEU A 232 -21.45 10.09 13.07
CA LEU A 232 -22.76 9.62 13.54
C LEU A 232 -23.08 8.23 13.01
N ARG A 233 -22.47 7.84 11.89
CA ARG A 233 -22.77 6.57 11.21
C ARG A 233 -24.27 6.40 10.97
N LEU A 234 -24.99 7.46 10.63
CA LEU A 234 -26.43 7.44 10.41
C LEU A 234 -26.78 7.59 8.93
N GLY A 235 -27.80 6.87 8.49
CA GLY A 235 -28.40 6.92 7.16
C GLY A 235 -29.79 6.32 7.15
N TRP A 236 -30.33 6.12 5.95
CA TRP A 236 -31.62 5.49 5.75
C TRP A 236 -31.66 4.70 4.44
N ILE A 237 -32.47 3.66 4.42
CA ILE A 237 -32.90 2.92 3.25
C ILE A 237 -34.32 3.38 2.94
N HIS A 238 -34.60 3.72 1.69
CA HIS A 238 -35.94 4.01 1.18
C HIS A 238 -36.29 2.96 0.12
N ALA A 239 -37.21 2.04 0.46
CA ALA A 239 -37.49 0.83 -0.30
C ALA A 239 -38.99 0.47 -0.28
N SER A 240 -39.41 -0.52 -1.08
CA SER A 240 -40.79 -1.06 -0.98
C SER A 240 -40.92 -1.93 0.26
N ASN A 241 -42.14 -2.09 0.79
CA ASN A 241 -42.41 -3.03 1.89
C ASN A 241 -41.87 -4.44 1.60
N LYS A 242 -42.03 -4.94 0.36
CA LYS A 242 -41.45 -6.22 -0.09
C LYS A 242 -39.94 -6.35 0.16
N ILE A 243 -39.18 -5.27 -0.01
CA ILE A 243 -37.74 -5.24 0.25
C ILE A 243 -37.47 -5.04 1.75
N LEU A 244 -38.19 -4.12 2.39
CA LEU A 244 -38.02 -3.81 3.81
C LEU A 244 -38.34 -5.03 4.68
N ASP A 245 -39.38 -5.79 4.37
CA ASP A 245 -39.73 -7.02 5.07
C ASP A 245 -38.56 -8.01 5.09
N LYS A 246 -37.81 -8.12 3.99
CA LYS A 246 -36.62 -8.99 3.94
C LYS A 246 -35.49 -8.48 4.83
N ILE A 247 -35.34 -7.16 4.94
CA ILE A 247 -34.34 -6.53 5.81
C ILE A 247 -34.73 -6.69 7.29
N ILE A 248 -35.99 -6.39 7.62
CA ILE A 248 -36.56 -6.49 8.98
C ILE A 248 -36.40 -7.91 9.52
N ASN A 249 -36.64 -8.93 8.69
CA ASN A 249 -36.52 -10.33 9.10
C ASN A 249 -35.08 -10.89 9.01
N SER A 250 -34.05 -10.04 8.93
CA SER A 250 -32.67 -10.51 8.90
C SER A 250 -32.17 -10.94 10.29
N GLY A 251 -31.50 -12.09 10.36
CA GLY A 251 -30.96 -12.60 11.63
C GLY A 251 -29.93 -11.67 12.29
N GLN A 252 -29.24 -10.84 11.51
CA GLN A 252 -28.31 -9.84 12.04
C GLN A 252 -29.04 -8.77 12.87
N LEU A 253 -30.19 -8.30 12.39
CA LEU A 253 -30.99 -7.28 13.06
C LEU A 253 -31.84 -7.85 14.19
N ASP A 254 -32.33 -9.08 14.03
CA ASP A 254 -33.00 -9.83 15.09
C ASP A 254 -32.07 -9.99 16.31
N SER A 255 -30.84 -10.46 16.09
CA SER A 255 -29.85 -10.60 17.17
C SER A 255 -29.43 -9.28 17.81
N SER A 256 -29.48 -8.16 17.08
CA SER A 256 -29.08 -6.85 17.61
C SER A 256 -30.23 -6.06 18.24
N GLY A 257 -31.48 -6.51 18.09
CA GLY A 257 -32.67 -5.75 18.48
C GLY A 257 -32.79 -4.43 17.71
N GLY A 258 -32.53 -4.46 16.40
CA GLY A 258 -32.52 -3.28 15.53
C GLY A 258 -31.22 -2.48 15.56
N LEU A 259 -31.26 -1.27 14.99
CA LEU A 259 -30.13 -0.33 15.00
C LEU A 259 -30.21 0.63 16.17
N ASN A 260 -29.05 1.18 16.57
CA ASN A 260 -28.92 2.07 17.72
C ASN A 260 -29.86 3.30 17.61
N PRO A 261 -30.90 3.41 18.47
CA PRO A 261 -31.90 4.47 18.40
C PRO A 261 -31.38 5.82 18.92
N PHE A 262 -30.31 5.83 19.73
CA PHE A 262 -29.79 7.03 20.38
C PHE A 262 -29.27 8.06 19.38
N VAL A 263 -28.56 7.62 18.35
CA VAL A 263 -28.02 8.57 17.36
C VAL A 263 -29.13 9.14 16.49
N SER A 264 -30.11 8.32 16.09
CA SER A 264 -31.30 8.79 15.37
C SER A 264 -32.13 9.75 16.20
N SER A 265 -32.25 9.55 17.53
CA SER A 265 -32.99 10.48 18.37
C SER A 265 -32.30 11.84 18.50
N VAL A 266 -30.97 11.91 18.47
CA VAL A 266 -30.24 13.20 18.45
C VAL A 266 -30.54 13.94 17.15
N VAL A 267 -30.49 13.25 16.01
CA VAL A 267 -30.78 13.88 14.71
C VAL A 267 -32.27 14.22 14.57
N HIS A 268 -33.17 13.42 15.15
CA HIS A 268 -34.60 13.72 15.26
C HIS A 268 -34.84 15.11 15.86
N ARG A 269 -34.22 15.42 17.01
CA ARG A 269 -34.33 16.76 17.63
C ARG A 269 -33.90 17.86 16.69
N MET A 270 -32.82 17.64 15.95
CA MET A 270 -32.33 18.63 14.99
C MET A 270 -33.30 18.86 13.82
N ILE A 271 -34.02 17.83 13.38
CA ILE A 271 -35.06 17.93 12.34
C ILE A 271 -36.27 18.68 12.91
N ASP A 272 -36.78 18.27 14.07
CA ASP A 272 -37.97 18.86 14.70
C ASP A 272 -37.82 20.35 14.97
N ASN A 273 -36.66 20.77 15.47
CA ASN A 273 -36.38 22.17 15.77
C ASN A 273 -35.83 22.96 14.56
N GLY A 274 -35.72 22.33 13.39
CA GLY A 274 -35.30 22.94 12.13
C GLY A 274 -33.82 23.34 12.07
N THR A 275 -32.99 22.90 13.02
CA THR A 275 -31.55 23.21 13.02
C THR A 275 -30.79 22.38 11.99
N PHE A 276 -31.26 21.18 11.67
CA PHE A 276 -30.69 20.35 10.61
C PHE A 276 -30.82 21.01 9.23
N GLU A 277 -32.01 21.50 8.88
CA GLU A 277 -32.27 22.20 7.61
C GLU A 277 -31.39 23.43 7.44
N LYS A 278 -31.24 24.23 8.51
CA LYS A 278 -30.33 25.39 8.53
C LYS A 278 -28.89 24.97 8.24
N GLN A 279 -28.43 23.89 8.87
CA GLN A 279 -27.09 23.36 8.64
C GLN A 279 -26.90 22.80 7.23
N LEU A 280 -27.89 22.09 6.69
CA LEU A 280 -27.86 21.57 5.32
C LEU A 280 -27.75 22.71 4.30
N ASN A 281 -28.56 23.76 4.45
CA ASN A 281 -28.51 24.93 3.57
C ASN A 281 -27.17 25.66 3.67
N LYS A 282 -26.62 25.83 4.89
CA LYS A 282 -25.25 26.34 5.07
C LYS A 282 -24.21 25.49 4.34
N ASN A 283 -24.32 24.17 4.42
CA ASN A 283 -23.41 23.25 3.72
C ASN A 283 -23.52 23.38 2.19
N ARG A 284 -24.73 23.51 1.64
CA ARG A 284 -24.97 23.76 0.20
C ARG A 284 -24.27 25.04 -0.26
N GLU A 285 -24.44 26.15 0.46
CA GLU A 285 -23.81 27.43 0.13
C GLU A 285 -22.28 27.36 0.17
N VAL A 286 -21.72 26.75 1.21
CA VAL A 286 -20.26 26.58 1.33
C VAL A 286 -19.70 25.75 0.18
N LEU A 287 -20.35 24.65 -0.17
CA LEU A 287 -19.90 23.77 -1.26
C LEU A 287 -20.08 24.42 -2.63
N LYS A 288 -21.16 25.18 -2.84
CA LYS A 288 -21.40 25.98 -4.04
C LYS A 288 -20.29 26.98 -4.30
N ILE A 289 -19.89 27.74 -3.26
CA ILE A 289 -18.79 28.72 -3.35
C ILE A 289 -17.48 27.99 -3.69
N ARG A 290 -17.15 26.91 -2.97
CA ARG A 290 -15.91 26.15 -3.19
C ARG A 290 -15.86 25.51 -4.58
N SER A 291 -16.97 24.92 -5.04
CA SER A 291 -17.12 24.33 -6.37
C SER A 291 -16.93 25.38 -7.47
N SER A 292 -17.64 26.51 -7.36
CA SER A 292 -17.60 27.58 -8.36
C SER A 292 -16.19 28.14 -8.53
N VAL A 293 -15.52 28.44 -7.40
CA VAL A 293 -14.15 28.96 -7.40
C VAL A 293 -13.15 27.97 -7.99
N LEU A 294 -13.25 26.68 -7.61
CA LEU A 294 -12.37 25.64 -8.14
C LEU A 294 -12.58 25.44 -9.65
N TYR A 295 -13.84 25.34 -10.08
CA TYR A 295 -14.21 25.15 -11.48
C TYR A 295 -13.76 26.34 -12.33
N GLU A 296 -14.12 27.57 -11.97
CA GLU A 296 -13.79 28.77 -12.75
C GLU A 296 -12.29 28.96 -12.92
N ARG A 297 -11.51 28.70 -11.87
CA ARG A 297 -10.06 28.87 -11.91
C ARG A 297 -9.37 27.78 -12.73
N ILE A 298 -9.82 26.53 -12.63
CA ILE A 298 -9.36 25.44 -13.50
C ILE A 298 -9.75 25.71 -14.95
N GLN A 299 -11.00 26.10 -15.21
CA GLN A 299 -11.50 26.39 -16.54
C GLN A 299 -10.71 27.54 -17.19
N LYS A 300 -10.45 28.61 -16.44
CA LYS A 300 -9.62 29.74 -16.89
C LYS A 300 -8.20 29.32 -17.27
N ASN A 301 -7.58 28.45 -16.46
CA ASN A 301 -6.16 28.11 -16.64
C ASN A 301 -5.93 26.95 -17.63
N LEU A 302 -6.91 26.06 -17.80
CA LEU A 302 -6.77 24.79 -18.52
C LEU A 302 -7.86 24.52 -19.57
N GLY A 303 -8.92 25.33 -19.65
CA GLY A 303 -10.07 25.08 -20.53
C GLY A 303 -9.70 24.97 -22.01
N ASP A 304 -8.72 25.76 -22.46
CA ASP A 304 -8.28 25.77 -23.86
C ASP A 304 -7.33 24.60 -24.21
N LYS A 305 -7.00 23.73 -23.24
CA LYS A 305 -6.05 22.62 -23.40
C LYS A 305 -6.70 21.31 -23.83
N GLY A 306 -7.99 21.33 -24.19
CA GLY A 306 -8.73 20.14 -24.64
C GLY A 306 -8.95 19.12 -23.53
N ILE A 307 -9.16 19.60 -22.30
CA ILE A 307 -9.56 18.81 -21.14
C ILE A 307 -11.07 18.95 -21.01
N LYS A 308 -11.81 17.84 -20.93
CA LYS A 308 -13.24 17.87 -20.63
C LYS A 308 -13.43 18.06 -19.13
N ILE A 309 -14.15 19.12 -18.77
CA ILE A 309 -14.43 19.51 -17.38
C ILE A 309 -15.90 19.88 -17.33
N LEU A 310 -16.66 19.22 -16.44
CA LEU A 310 -18.07 19.50 -16.25
C LEU A 310 -18.26 20.36 -15.00
N LYS A 311 -19.07 21.42 -15.10
CA LYS A 311 -19.41 22.24 -13.93
C LYS A 311 -20.30 21.41 -12.99
N PRO A 312 -19.94 21.23 -11.71
CA PRO A 312 -20.77 20.50 -10.77
C PRO A 312 -21.97 21.33 -10.34
N ASP A 313 -23.17 20.76 -10.45
CA ASP A 313 -24.43 21.33 -9.93
C ASP A 313 -24.72 20.95 -8.47
N GLY A 314 -23.88 20.08 -7.90
CA GLY A 314 -23.99 19.58 -6.55
C GLY A 314 -22.89 18.59 -6.19
N GLY A 315 -23.03 17.96 -5.02
CA GLY A 315 -22.11 16.95 -4.53
C GLY A 315 -20.76 17.53 -4.10
N TYR A 316 -19.69 16.75 -4.24
CA TYR A 316 -18.36 17.03 -3.65
C TYR A 316 -17.21 17.11 -4.68
N PHE A 317 -17.42 16.68 -5.92
CA PHE A 317 -16.33 16.31 -6.82
C PHE A 317 -16.35 17.06 -8.14
N LEU A 318 -15.15 17.28 -8.69
CA LEU A 318 -14.93 17.70 -10.06
C LEU A 318 -14.09 16.64 -10.76
N TRP A 319 -14.50 16.29 -11.98
CA TRP A 319 -13.83 15.29 -12.81
C TRP A 319 -13.23 15.94 -14.04
N LEU A 320 -11.96 15.64 -14.29
CA LEU A 320 -11.25 16.12 -15.46
C LEU A 320 -10.86 14.92 -16.31
N GLU A 321 -11.19 14.98 -17.59
CA GLU A 321 -10.85 13.98 -18.58
C GLU A 321 -9.91 14.58 -19.63
N PHE A 322 -8.71 13.99 -19.75
CA PHE A 322 -7.71 14.37 -20.75
C PHE A 322 -7.84 13.51 -22.00
N LYS A 323 -7.12 13.87 -23.07
CA LYS A 323 -6.93 13.02 -24.25
C LYS A 323 -6.37 11.64 -23.86
N LYS A 324 -6.82 10.58 -24.54
CA LYS A 324 -6.53 9.16 -24.22
C LYS A 324 -5.04 8.81 -24.10
N ASN A 325 -4.14 9.59 -24.71
CA ASN A 325 -2.70 9.35 -24.65
C ASN A 325 -2.02 9.90 -23.38
N LEU A 326 -2.71 10.66 -22.54
CA LEU A 326 -2.19 11.13 -21.27
C LEU A 326 -2.45 10.07 -20.18
N ASN A 327 -1.41 9.73 -19.43
CA ASN A 327 -1.55 8.92 -18.22
C ASN A 327 -1.35 9.82 -16.99
N VAL A 328 -2.41 9.99 -16.21
CA VAL A 328 -2.45 10.83 -14.99
C VAL A 328 -1.48 10.33 -13.92
N ALA A 329 -1.06 9.05 -13.96
CA ALA A 329 0.02 8.56 -13.10
C ALA A 329 1.35 9.31 -13.33
N ASN A 330 1.59 9.85 -14.53
CA ASN A 330 2.76 10.69 -14.80
C ASN A 330 2.64 12.07 -14.15
N LEU A 331 1.43 12.63 -14.04
CA LEU A 331 1.20 13.87 -13.29
C LEU A 331 1.44 13.68 -11.80
N LEU A 332 1.07 12.51 -11.24
CA LEU A 332 1.33 12.18 -9.83
C LEU A 332 2.82 12.19 -9.46
N LYS A 333 3.71 11.83 -10.39
CA LYS A 333 5.17 11.87 -10.17
C LYS A 333 5.67 13.30 -9.95
N LEU A 334 5.04 14.28 -10.60
CA LEU A 334 5.39 15.70 -10.48
C LEU A 334 4.58 16.41 -9.38
N SER A 335 3.48 15.83 -8.90
CA SER A 335 2.53 16.52 -8.02
C SER A 335 3.13 16.92 -6.66
N SER A 336 4.12 16.18 -6.17
CA SER A 336 4.88 16.51 -4.96
C SER A 336 5.60 17.85 -5.09
N LYS A 337 6.20 18.15 -6.25
CA LYS A 337 6.88 19.43 -6.55
C LYS A 337 5.90 20.60 -6.45
N HIS A 338 4.69 20.41 -6.96
CA HIS A 338 3.64 21.44 -6.98
C HIS A 338 2.80 21.47 -5.71
N LYS A 339 3.09 20.65 -4.69
CA LYS A 339 2.36 20.61 -3.41
C LYS A 339 0.84 20.44 -3.62
N VAL A 340 0.46 19.55 -4.53
CA VAL A 340 -0.94 19.19 -4.81
C VAL A 340 -1.09 17.67 -4.94
N LYS A 341 -2.19 17.12 -4.42
CA LYS A 341 -2.55 15.70 -4.54
C LYS A 341 -3.99 15.56 -4.99
N PHE A 342 -4.28 14.48 -5.70
CA PHE A 342 -5.58 14.13 -6.25
C PHE A 342 -5.67 12.61 -6.44
N HIS A 343 -6.82 12.09 -6.90
CA HIS A 343 -6.94 10.68 -7.26
C HIS A 343 -6.94 10.51 -8.79
N SER A 344 -6.14 9.56 -9.27
CA SER A 344 -6.20 9.10 -10.66
C SER A 344 -7.54 8.42 -10.93
N GLY A 345 -8.09 8.61 -12.12
CA GLY A 345 -9.35 8.02 -12.56
C GLY A 345 -9.34 6.50 -12.53
N ASN A 346 -8.17 5.90 -12.71
CA ASN A 346 -7.94 4.46 -12.58
C ASN A 346 -8.40 3.87 -11.24
N LYS A 347 -8.32 4.66 -10.15
CA LYS A 347 -8.80 4.24 -8.83
C LYS A 347 -10.31 3.95 -8.81
N PHE A 348 -11.07 4.59 -9.69
CA PHE A 348 -12.53 4.47 -9.82
C PHE A 348 -12.93 3.49 -10.91
N SER A 349 -11.97 2.73 -11.45
CA SER A 349 -12.19 1.76 -12.51
C SER A 349 -12.26 0.34 -11.96
N SER A 350 -13.27 -0.40 -12.40
CA SER A 350 -13.38 -1.85 -12.14
C SER A 350 -12.43 -2.67 -13.01
N LYS A 351 -12.05 -2.13 -14.18
CA LYS A 351 -11.26 -2.78 -15.24
C LYS A 351 -9.82 -2.24 -15.35
N ASN A 352 -9.33 -1.49 -14.37
CA ASN A 352 -8.00 -0.85 -14.40
C ASN A 352 -7.81 0.11 -15.60
N GLY A 353 -8.90 0.76 -16.04
CA GLY A 353 -8.99 1.75 -17.12
C GLY A 353 -8.79 3.20 -16.66
N LEU A 354 -9.37 4.15 -17.39
CA LEU A 354 -9.50 5.58 -17.03
C LEU A 354 -8.19 6.27 -16.61
N LYS A 355 -7.07 5.85 -17.21
CA LYS A 355 -5.72 6.37 -16.93
C LYS A 355 -5.57 7.85 -17.33
N ASN A 356 -6.42 8.33 -18.21
CA ASN A 356 -6.50 9.71 -18.71
C ASN A 356 -7.48 10.59 -17.92
N CYS A 357 -7.95 10.16 -16.75
CA CYS A 357 -8.90 10.93 -15.96
C CYS A 357 -8.38 11.22 -14.56
N LEU A 358 -8.89 12.27 -13.92
CA LEU A 358 -8.57 12.60 -12.53
C LEU A 358 -9.81 13.11 -11.77
N ARG A 359 -9.88 12.78 -10.48
CA ARG A 359 -10.90 13.32 -9.57
C ARG A 359 -10.27 14.25 -8.55
N ILE A 360 -10.86 15.43 -8.40
CA ILE A 360 -10.60 16.36 -7.29
C ILE A 360 -11.87 16.60 -6.48
N SER A 361 -11.69 16.99 -5.21
CA SER A 361 -12.78 17.25 -4.27
C SER A 361 -12.72 18.69 -3.77
N PHE A 362 -13.88 19.34 -3.69
CA PHE A 362 -14.03 20.68 -3.13
C PHE A 362 -14.69 20.67 -1.73
N SER A 363 -14.71 19.51 -1.06
CA SER A 363 -15.46 19.35 0.20
C SER A 363 -14.73 19.81 1.46
N TYR A 364 -13.41 19.98 1.41
CA TYR A 364 -12.58 20.15 2.61
C TYR A 364 -11.96 21.55 2.74
N TYR A 365 -11.13 21.98 1.80
CA TYR A 365 -10.40 23.24 1.97
C TYR A 365 -11.30 24.48 1.89
N SER A 366 -10.85 25.58 2.48
CA SER A 366 -11.50 26.89 2.38
C SER A 366 -11.51 27.41 0.93
N LYS A 367 -12.23 28.51 0.68
CA LYS A 367 -12.20 29.21 -0.62
C LYS A 367 -10.76 29.50 -1.07
N GLU A 368 -9.94 30.07 -0.20
CA GLU A 368 -8.53 30.35 -0.48
C GLU A 368 -7.74 29.06 -0.79
N GLY A 369 -7.99 28.00 -0.05
CA GLY A 369 -7.38 26.69 -0.33
C GLY A 369 -7.80 26.11 -1.68
N MET A 370 -9.04 26.32 -2.12
CA MET A 370 -9.50 25.94 -3.47
C MET A 370 -8.74 26.73 -4.55
N GLU A 371 -8.57 28.03 -4.35
CA GLU A 371 -7.83 28.91 -5.26
C GLU A 371 -6.37 28.49 -5.42
N ILE A 372 -5.66 28.33 -4.30
CA ILE A 372 -4.26 27.90 -4.27
C ILE A 372 -4.11 26.51 -4.89
N GLY A 373 -5.02 25.59 -4.56
CA GLY A 373 -5.01 24.24 -5.10
C GLY A 373 -5.24 24.21 -6.61
N ALA A 374 -6.19 25.00 -7.11
CA ALA A 374 -6.49 25.13 -8.54
C ALA A 374 -5.26 25.64 -9.31
N ASP A 375 -4.58 26.67 -8.79
CA ASP A 375 -3.36 27.21 -9.40
C ASP A 375 -2.22 26.19 -9.40
N ARG A 376 -2.00 25.49 -8.28
CA ARG A 376 -0.97 24.44 -8.18
C ARG A 376 -1.24 23.29 -9.17
N LEU A 377 -2.48 22.84 -9.28
CA LEU A 377 -2.88 21.81 -10.24
C LEU A 377 -2.70 22.29 -11.69
N SER A 378 -3.07 23.53 -11.97
CA SER A 378 -2.91 24.14 -13.29
C SER A 378 -1.44 24.24 -13.68
N ASN A 379 -0.59 24.71 -12.77
CA ASN A 379 0.86 24.81 -12.98
C ASN A 379 1.50 23.44 -13.20
N LEU A 380 1.08 22.42 -12.46
CA LEU A 380 1.51 21.03 -12.66
C LEU A 380 1.20 20.54 -14.08
N ILE A 381 -0.04 20.75 -14.52
CA ILE A 381 -0.50 20.30 -15.85
C ILE A 381 0.18 21.10 -16.96
N ASN A 382 0.40 22.39 -16.74
CA ASN A 382 1.12 23.26 -17.68
C ASN A 382 2.58 22.82 -17.81
N GLU A 383 3.29 22.65 -16.71
CA GLU A 383 4.67 22.14 -16.71
C GLU A 383 4.77 20.79 -17.42
N TYR A 384 3.83 19.88 -17.18
CA TYR A 384 3.81 18.59 -17.87
C TYR A 384 3.65 18.73 -19.40
N ASN A 385 2.75 19.62 -19.84
CA ASN A 385 2.52 19.86 -21.26
C ASN A 385 3.67 20.63 -21.93
N ASP A 386 4.27 21.60 -21.24
CA ASP A 386 5.39 22.39 -21.74
C ASP A 386 6.65 21.53 -21.85
N ASN A 387 6.88 20.65 -20.87
CA ASN A 387 7.92 19.64 -20.97
C ASN A 387 7.70 18.79 -22.22
N LYS A 388 6.47 18.31 -22.48
CA LYS A 388 6.14 17.51 -23.68
C LYS A 388 6.37 18.23 -25.01
N ASN A 389 6.24 19.56 -25.06
CA ASN A 389 6.37 20.37 -26.27
C ASN A 389 7.80 20.87 -26.53
N ASN A 390 8.64 20.98 -25.49
CA ASN A 390 10.06 21.31 -25.66
C ASN A 390 10.85 20.08 -26.15
N LYS A 391 11.47 20.19 -27.33
CA LYS A 391 12.41 19.20 -27.92
C LYS A 391 13.62 18.84 -27.02
N ASN A 392 13.73 19.39 -25.81
CA ASN A 392 14.83 19.19 -24.85
C ASN A 392 14.66 17.98 -23.91
N ILE A 393 13.70 17.08 -24.15
CA ILE A 393 13.56 15.87 -23.32
C ILE A 393 14.56 14.76 -23.70
N TYR A 394 15.03 14.72 -24.94
CA TYR A 394 15.92 13.62 -25.36
C TYR A 394 17.39 13.98 -25.13
N PRO A 395 18.18 13.07 -24.51
CA PRO A 395 19.60 13.27 -24.30
C PRO A 395 20.25 13.59 -25.64
N LYS A 396 21.28 14.43 -25.64
CA LYS A 396 22.18 14.57 -26.78
C LYS A 396 22.89 13.24 -27.00
N ILE A 397 22.44 12.50 -28.02
CA ILE A 397 22.89 11.14 -28.32
C ILE A 397 24.03 11.20 -29.34
N ALA A 398 25.17 10.60 -28.98
CA ALA A 398 26.25 10.31 -29.92
C ALA A 398 26.31 8.80 -30.22
N ILE A 399 26.70 8.44 -31.45
CA ILE A 399 26.84 7.03 -31.86
C ILE A 399 28.31 6.73 -32.18
N ASN A 400 28.91 5.76 -31.47
CA ASN A 400 30.18 5.17 -31.85
C ASN A 400 29.94 4.02 -32.85
N GLY A 401 30.57 4.08 -34.02
CA GLY A 401 30.29 3.15 -35.13
C GLY A 401 29.09 3.55 -36.01
N ALA A 402 28.76 4.84 -36.10
CA ALA A 402 27.60 5.35 -36.83
C ALA A 402 27.56 4.98 -38.33
N ASP A 403 28.72 4.83 -38.97
CA ASP A 403 28.81 4.48 -40.41
C ASP A 403 28.67 2.97 -40.66
N GLY A 404 28.56 2.15 -39.61
CA GLY A 404 28.31 0.73 -39.71
C GLY A 404 26.90 0.38 -40.18
N LYS A 405 26.67 -0.89 -40.54
CA LYS A 405 25.35 -1.38 -40.98
C LYS A 405 24.24 -1.15 -39.94
N LEU A 406 24.53 -1.34 -38.64
CA LEU A 406 23.57 -1.08 -37.56
C LEU A 406 23.54 0.40 -37.16
N GLY A 407 24.70 1.07 -37.11
CA GLY A 407 24.79 2.49 -36.78
C GLY A 407 23.99 3.39 -37.71
N SER A 408 24.01 3.10 -39.02
CA SER A 408 23.25 3.85 -40.03
C SER A 408 21.74 3.70 -39.86
N LEU A 409 21.26 2.50 -39.51
CA LEU A 409 19.85 2.22 -39.21
C LEU A 409 19.41 2.89 -37.90
N ILE A 410 20.25 2.89 -36.87
CA ILE A 410 19.98 3.61 -35.62
C ILE A 410 19.84 5.10 -35.93
N ARG A 411 20.75 5.68 -36.71
CA ARG A 411 20.70 7.09 -37.11
C ARG A 411 19.40 7.44 -37.85
N GLU A 412 18.98 6.62 -38.80
CA GLU A 412 17.70 6.78 -39.50
C GLU A 412 16.52 6.76 -38.50
N SER A 413 16.52 5.79 -37.59
CA SER A 413 15.48 5.63 -36.58
C SER A 413 15.44 6.79 -35.57
N LEU A 414 16.59 7.31 -35.13
CA LEU A 414 16.67 8.51 -34.27
C LEU A 414 16.04 9.73 -34.97
N ASN A 415 16.30 9.91 -36.27
CA ASN A 415 15.74 11.01 -37.06
C ASN A 415 14.23 10.85 -37.27
N GLU A 416 13.76 9.65 -37.63
CA GLU A 416 12.33 9.32 -37.77
C GLU A 416 11.56 9.60 -36.47
N ASN A 417 12.14 9.26 -35.32
CA ASN A 417 11.56 9.45 -33.99
C ASN A 417 11.81 10.85 -33.39
N LYS A 418 12.46 11.75 -34.14
CA LYS A 418 12.79 13.13 -33.72
C LYS A 418 13.59 13.18 -32.40
N LEU A 419 14.50 12.22 -32.20
CA LEU A 419 15.42 12.16 -31.07
C LEU A 419 16.65 13.05 -31.30
N ASN A 420 17.30 13.50 -30.22
CA ASN A 420 18.37 14.51 -30.27
C ASN A 420 19.74 13.88 -30.61
N TYR A 421 19.93 13.46 -31.86
CA TYR A 421 21.20 12.93 -32.36
C TYR A 421 22.18 14.07 -32.67
N VAL A 422 23.32 14.10 -31.98
CA VAL A 422 24.33 15.18 -32.11
C VAL A 422 25.51 14.84 -33.01
N GLY A 423 25.66 13.58 -33.43
CA GLY A 423 26.66 13.16 -34.42
C GLY A 423 27.43 11.88 -34.09
N PRO A 424 28.32 11.43 -34.99
CA PRO A 424 29.16 10.26 -34.79
C PRO A 424 30.35 10.56 -33.86
N ILE A 425 30.80 9.55 -33.11
CA ILE A 425 32.10 9.63 -32.41
C ILE A 425 33.20 9.24 -33.41
N MET A 426 34.05 10.21 -33.76
CA MET A 426 35.14 10.01 -34.72
C MET A 426 36.39 9.39 -34.08
N ARG A 427 37.10 8.55 -34.84
CA ARG A 427 38.41 8.00 -34.41
C ARG A 427 39.41 9.12 -34.20
N GLY A 428 40.17 9.04 -33.11
CA GLY A 428 41.16 10.05 -32.74
C GLY A 428 40.63 11.40 -32.23
N SER A 429 39.31 11.65 -32.25
CA SER A 429 38.70 12.88 -31.70
C SER A 429 38.36 12.75 -30.22
N GLU A 430 38.43 13.86 -29.48
CA GLU A 430 37.88 13.97 -28.12
C GLU A 430 36.35 13.92 -28.13
N ILE A 431 35.76 13.53 -26.99
CA ILE A 431 34.31 13.46 -26.81
C ILE A 431 33.83 14.78 -26.21
N ASP A 432 32.86 15.43 -26.84
CA ASP A 432 32.27 16.68 -26.36
C ASP A 432 31.63 16.48 -24.96
N ASP A 433 31.79 17.45 -24.06
CA ASP A 433 31.15 17.47 -22.73
C ASP A 433 29.63 17.63 -22.81
N ASN A 434 29.10 18.06 -23.95
CA ASN A 434 27.68 18.21 -24.19
C ASN A 434 26.96 16.90 -24.57
N ILE A 435 27.60 15.73 -24.52
CA ILE A 435 26.96 14.45 -24.86
C ILE A 435 26.34 13.82 -23.60
N ASP A 436 25.05 13.51 -23.66
CA ASP A 436 24.28 12.97 -22.54
C ASP A 436 24.13 11.44 -22.59
N LEU A 437 24.31 10.82 -23.76
CA LEU A 437 24.22 9.37 -23.95
C LEU A 437 25.07 8.92 -25.14
N ILE A 438 25.81 7.81 -24.98
CA ILE A 438 26.56 7.18 -26.07
C ILE A 438 25.95 5.82 -26.41
N ILE A 439 25.77 5.57 -27.70
CA ILE A 439 25.40 4.25 -28.24
C ILE A 439 26.61 3.70 -28.99
N ASP A 440 27.17 2.61 -28.52
CA ASP A 440 28.31 1.92 -29.12
C ASP A 440 27.86 0.68 -29.88
N VAL A 441 27.96 0.74 -31.20
CA VAL A 441 27.73 -0.39 -32.14
C VAL A 441 28.92 -0.56 -33.07
N SER A 442 30.11 -0.27 -32.56
CA SER A 442 31.38 -0.27 -33.30
C SER A 442 32.00 -1.68 -33.34
N SER A 443 33.29 -1.77 -33.68
CA SER A 443 34.07 -3.01 -33.59
C SER A 443 34.71 -3.16 -32.20
N GLU A 444 35.22 -4.35 -31.87
CA GLU A 444 35.98 -4.58 -30.62
C GLU A 444 37.08 -3.53 -30.39
N SER A 445 37.81 -3.15 -31.45
CA SER A 445 38.82 -2.10 -31.40
C SER A 445 38.23 -0.70 -31.16
N GLY A 446 37.04 -0.41 -31.71
CA GLY A 446 36.35 0.87 -31.53
C GLY A 446 35.77 1.03 -30.13
N ASN A 447 35.29 -0.06 -29.52
CA ASN A 447 34.84 -0.05 -28.13
C ASN A 447 36.02 0.19 -27.17
N LYS A 448 37.17 -0.47 -27.38
CA LYS A 448 38.38 -0.23 -26.57
C LYS A 448 38.85 1.23 -26.64
N GLU A 449 38.86 1.82 -27.83
CA GLU A 449 39.19 3.24 -28.01
C GLU A 449 38.18 4.15 -27.29
N LEU A 450 36.88 3.83 -27.36
CA LEU A 450 35.82 4.57 -26.67
C LEU A 450 36.01 4.53 -25.15
N MET A 451 36.31 3.36 -24.57
CA MET A 451 36.50 3.20 -23.13
C MET A 451 37.64 4.07 -22.59
N GLU A 452 38.75 4.22 -23.32
CA GLU A 452 39.84 5.12 -22.95
C GLU A 452 39.43 6.60 -22.97
N LYS A 453 38.57 7.00 -23.92
CA LYS A 453 38.11 8.40 -24.06
C LYS A 453 37.08 8.82 -23.01
N ILE A 454 36.24 7.90 -22.54
CA ILE A 454 35.16 8.21 -21.60
C ILE A 454 35.55 7.97 -20.13
N LYS A 455 36.75 7.43 -19.84
CA LYS A 455 37.12 6.94 -18.49
C LYS A 455 36.91 7.94 -17.35
N ASP A 456 37.10 9.24 -17.64
CA ASP A 456 36.95 10.33 -16.67
C ASP A 456 35.59 11.07 -16.78
N LYS A 457 34.69 10.61 -17.67
CA LYS A 457 33.37 11.19 -17.93
C LYS A 457 32.26 10.33 -17.32
N LYS A 458 31.12 10.95 -16.97
CA LYS A 458 29.94 10.24 -16.40
C LYS A 458 28.79 10.15 -17.39
N ILE A 459 29.04 9.55 -18.55
CA ILE A 459 28.06 9.48 -19.65
C ILE A 459 27.44 8.08 -19.68
N PRO A 460 26.12 7.94 -19.59
CA PRO A 460 25.40 6.69 -19.87
C PRO A 460 25.85 6.03 -21.19
N LEU A 461 25.94 4.69 -21.19
CA LEU A 461 26.47 3.95 -22.34
C LEU A 461 25.60 2.74 -22.69
N ILE A 462 25.15 2.64 -23.94
CA ILE A 462 24.49 1.46 -24.50
C ILE A 462 25.46 0.77 -25.46
N ILE A 463 25.85 -0.47 -25.19
CA ILE A 463 26.79 -1.26 -25.98
C ILE A 463 26.04 -2.37 -26.71
N GLY A 464 26.03 -2.32 -28.03
CA GLY A 464 25.61 -3.40 -28.93
C GLY A 464 26.76 -4.05 -29.70
N THR A 465 28.02 -3.64 -29.44
CA THR A 465 29.23 -4.22 -30.02
C THR A 465 29.34 -5.71 -29.64
N THR A 466 29.44 -6.58 -30.63
CA THR A 466 29.60 -8.02 -30.43
C THR A 466 31.08 -8.42 -30.46
N GLY A 467 31.48 -9.41 -29.66
CA GLY A 467 32.85 -9.95 -29.67
C GLY A 467 33.50 -9.96 -28.28
N ASN A 468 34.83 -9.99 -28.25
CA ASN A 468 35.62 -9.99 -27.01
C ASN A 468 35.78 -8.57 -26.45
N LEU A 469 34.74 -8.10 -25.74
CA LEU A 469 34.71 -6.79 -25.10
C LEU A 469 35.69 -6.70 -23.90
N PRO A 470 36.24 -5.50 -23.60
CA PRO A 470 37.06 -5.26 -22.40
C PRO A 470 36.16 -5.19 -21.14
N ILE A 471 35.63 -6.34 -20.72
CA ILE A 471 34.61 -6.43 -19.65
C ILE A 471 35.08 -5.80 -18.33
N ASP A 472 36.36 -5.93 -17.97
CA ASP A 472 36.87 -5.37 -16.72
C ASP A 472 36.87 -3.84 -16.71
N ASP A 473 37.17 -3.22 -17.85
CA ASP A 473 37.15 -1.75 -17.97
C ASP A 473 35.72 -1.23 -18.02
N ILE A 474 34.82 -1.96 -18.69
CA ILE A 474 33.38 -1.67 -18.68
C ILE A 474 32.81 -1.77 -17.24
N LYS A 475 33.19 -2.80 -16.47
CA LYS A 475 32.78 -2.95 -15.06
C LYS A 475 33.33 -1.86 -14.15
N LYS A 476 34.55 -1.36 -14.40
CA LYS A 476 35.09 -0.21 -13.68
C LYS A 476 34.28 1.05 -14.02
N TYR A 477 34.01 1.28 -15.29
CA TYR A 477 33.25 2.43 -15.78
C TYR A 477 31.81 2.45 -15.25
N SER A 478 31.16 1.29 -15.20
CA SER A 478 29.78 1.16 -14.75
C SER A 478 29.55 1.55 -13.29
N ARG A 479 30.61 1.72 -12.49
CA ARG A 479 30.51 2.27 -11.12
C ARG A 479 30.12 3.75 -11.14
N PHE A 480 30.42 4.46 -12.23
CA PHE A 480 30.27 5.92 -12.34
C PHE A 480 29.08 6.34 -13.24
N ALA A 481 28.69 5.51 -14.20
CA ALA A 481 27.57 5.75 -15.11
C ALA A 481 26.79 4.45 -15.39
N PRO A 482 25.49 4.50 -15.75
CA PRO A 482 24.75 3.32 -16.16
C PRO A 482 25.28 2.81 -17.52
N VAL A 483 25.58 1.50 -17.60
CA VAL A 483 26.06 0.85 -18.82
C VAL A 483 25.19 -0.35 -19.15
N ALA A 484 24.65 -0.41 -20.36
CA ALA A 484 23.83 -1.52 -20.83
C ALA A 484 24.53 -2.28 -21.98
N ILE A 485 24.88 -3.56 -21.78
CA ILE A 485 25.42 -4.45 -22.82
C ILE A 485 24.28 -5.30 -23.39
N ILE A 486 23.83 -5.01 -24.60
CA ILE A 486 22.62 -5.60 -25.17
C ILE A 486 22.95 -6.47 -26.36
N SER A 487 22.77 -7.78 -26.20
CA SER A 487 22.88 -8.75 -27.28
C SER A 487 21.68 -8.59 -28.23
N ASN A 488 21.95 -8.24 -29.49
CA ASN A 488 20.98 -8.31 -30.61
C ASN A 488 19.80 -7.32 -30.59
N PHE A 489 19.65 -6.42 -29.60
CA PHE A 489 18.57 -5.40 -29.49
C PHE A 489 17.12 -5.85 -29.85
N SER A 490 16.83 -7.15 -29.90
CA SER A 490 15.54 -7.68 -30.30
C SER A 490 14.54 -7.56 -29.14
N GLU A 491 13.31 -7.16 -29.45
CA GLU A 491 12.22 -7.15 -28.47
C GLU A 491 11.76 -8.57 -28.10
N GLY A 492 11.85 -9.53 -29.03
CA GLY A 492 11.32 -10.87 -28.84
C GLY A 492 12.22 -11.79 -27.99
N ILE A 493 13.52 -11.53 -27.96
CA ILE A 493 14.48 -12.35 -27.20
C ILE A 493 14.24 -12.27 -25.67
N PRO A 494 14.03 -11.09 -25.06
CA PRO A 494 13.64 -11.00 -23.64
C PRO A 494 12.40 -11.81 -23.28
N TYR A 495 11.36 -11.80 -24.12
CA TYR A 495 10.15 -12.61 -23.87
C TYR A 495 10.44 -14.11 -23.88
N ILE A 496 11.32 -14.58 -24.77
CA ILE A 496 11.75 -15.98 -24.76
C ILE A 496 12.48 -16.30 -23.45
N ILE A 497 13.39 -15.43 -23.01
CA ILE A 497 14.11 -15.61 -21.74
C ILE A 497 13.12 -15.72 -20.57
N ASP A 498 12.10 -14.88 -20.51
CA ASP A 498 11.06 -14.95 -19.47
C ASP A 498 10.26 -16.26 -19.54
N CYS A 499 9.91 -16.73 -20.75
CA CYS A 499 9.29 -18.03 -20.94
C CYS A 499 10.18 -19.17 -20.45
N LEU A 500 11.48 -19.12 -20.74
CA LEU A 500 12.47 -20.11 -20.31
C LEU A 500 12.56 -20.13 -18.78
N ARG A 501 12.77 -18.98 -18.12
CA ARG A 501 12.83 -18.84 -16.65
C ARG A 501 11.58 -19.40 -15.95
N GLY A 502 10.38 -19.09 -16.45
CA GLY A 502 9.13 -19.61 -15.89
C GLY A 502 8.94 -21.12 -16.09
N SER A 503 9.57 -21.69 -17.11
CA SER A 503 9.45 -23.12 -17.46
C SER A 503 10.46 -24.02 -16.76
N GLN A 504 11.59 -23.49 -16.27
CA GLN A 504 12.69 -24.27 -15.69
C GLN A 504 12.21 -25.23 -14.59
N THR A 505 11.36 -24.77 -13.65
CA THR A 505 10.85 -25.65 -12.56
C THR A 505 9.96 -26.79 -13.05
N LYS A 506 9.37 -26.67 -14.24
CA LYS A 506 8.41 -27.64 -14.80
C LYS A 506 9.03 -28.61 -15.81
N LEU A 507 10.18 -28.28 -16.41
CA LEU A 507 10.79 -29.03 -17.52
C LEU A 507 12.13 -29.71 -17.19
N ASN A 508 12.51 -29.83 -15.91
CA ASN A 508 13.79 -30.39 -15.46
C ASN A 508 14.14 -31.81 -15.97
N ASN A 509 13.16 -32.60 -16.47
CA ASN A 509 13.37 -33.96 -16.98
C ASN A 509 13.38 -34.05 -18.52
N TRP A 510 13.48 -32.94 -19.24
CA TRP A 510 13.42 -32.87 -20.70
C TRP A 510 14.80 -32.55 -21.30
N ASN A 511 15.10 -33.09 -22.49
CA ASN A 511 16.33 -32.77 -23.23
C ASN A 511 16.15 -31.48 -24.02
N ALA A 512 17.04 -30.51 -23.81
CA ALA A 512 17.01 -29.21 -24.50
C ALA A 512 18.06 -29.12 -25.62
N SER A 513 17.74 -28.38 -26.69
CA SER A 513 18.68 -28.04 -27.77
C SER A 513 18.35 -26.68 -28.36
N ILE A 514 19.36 -25.97 -28.88
CA ILE A 514 19.21 -24.68 -29.55
C ILE A 514 19.78 -24.79 -30.97
N LEU A 515 18.98 -24.42 -31.96
CA LEU A 515 19.42 -24.17 -33.32
C LEU A 515 19.38 -22.67 -33.59
N GLU A 516 20.52 -22.07 -33.95
CA GLU A 516 20.59 -20.69 -34.42
C GLU A 516 20.92 -20.61 -35.91
N LYS A 517 20.30 -19.67 -36.62
CA LYS A 517 20.67 -19.31 -38.00
C LYS A 517 20.89 -17.81 -38.12
N HIS A 518 21.99 -17.44 -38.75
CA HIS A 518 22.37 -16.05 -39.00
C HIS A 518 23.01 -15.92 -40.38
N HIS A 519 23.12 -14.70 -40.89
CA HIS A 519 23.73 -14.41 -42.18
C HIS A 519 25.20 -14.87 -42.26
N ILE A 520 25.69 -15.11 -43.48
CA ILE A 520 27.02 -15.70 -43.72
C ILE A 520 28.18 -14.90 -43.09
N ASN A 521 28.01 -13.59 -42.94
CA ASN A 521 29.04 -12.68 -42.43
C ASN A 521 29.10 -12.57 -40.88
N LYS A 522 28.30 -13.34 -40.12
CA LYS A 522 28.27 -13.23 -38.66
C LYS A 522 29.40 -14.05 -38.05
N LYS A 523 30.35 -13.37 -37.40
CA LYS A 523 31.64 -13.92 -36.99
C LYS A 523 31.60 -14.80 -35.73
N ASP A 524 30.70 -14.51 -34.80
CA ASP A 524 30.52 -15.27 -33.56
C ASP A 524 29.81 -16.61 -33.81
N LYS A 525 30.36 -17.71 -33.30
CA LYS A 525 29.74 -19.05 -33.29
C LYS A 525 30.06 -19.77 -31.95
N PRO A 526 29.06 -20.12 -31.13
CA PRO A 526 27.66 -19.69 -31.20
C PRO A 526 27.49 -18.19 -30.96
N SER A 527 26.39 -17.60 -31.42
CA SER A 527 26.13 -16.16 -31.25
C SER A 527 25.91 -15.78 -29.79
N GLY A 528 26.14 -14.50 -29.46
CA GLY A 528 25.88 -13.98 -28.12
C GLY A 528 24.46 -14.28 -27.63
N THR A 529 23.45 -14.13 -28.50
CA THR A 529 22.05 -14.46 -28.18
C THR A 529 21.84 -15.94 -27.89
N ALA A 530 22.44 -16.84 -28.68
CA ALA A 530 22.33 -18.28 -28.44
C ALA A 530 22.97 -18.69 -27.11
N LYS A 531 24.10 -18.08 -26.73
CA LYS A 531 24.74 -18.28 -25.42
C LYS A 531 23.85 -17.80 -24.28
N THR A 532 23.28 -16.60 -24.38
CA THR A 532 22.36 -16.06 -23.37
C THR A 532 21.13 -16.95 -23.19
N LEU A 533 20.54 -17.46 -24.27
CA LEU A 533 19.41 -18.39 -24.19
C LEU A 533 19.79 -19.72 -23.53
N ALA A 534 21.01 -20.20 -23.76
CA ALA A 534 21.52 -21.44 -23.16
C ALA A 534 21.76 -21.31 -21.65
N GLU A 535 22.23 -20.14 -21.18
CA GLU A 535 22.44 -19.86 -19.74
C GLU A 535 21.14 -19.92 -18.92
N GLU A 536 19.99 -19.70 -19.57
CA GLU A 536 18.66 -19.74 -18.96
C GLU A 536 18.03 -21.15 -19.01
N ILE A 537 18.80 -22.20 -19.30
CA ILE A 537 18.32 -23.59 -19.32
C ILE A 537 19.23 -24.43 -18.42
N ASN A 538 18.63 -25.12 -17.45
CA ASN A 538 19.38 -25.99 -16.53
C ASN A 538 19.69 -27.34 -17.19
N GLY A 539 20.97 -27.66 -17.36
CA GLY A 539 21.45 -28.95 -17.85
C GLY A 539 22.34 -28.83 -19.09
N PRO A 540 22.93 -29.95 -19.56
CA PRO A 540 23.72 -29.96 -20.78
C PRO A 540 22.82 -29.66 -21.99
N ILE A 541 23.19 -28.62 -22.76
CA ILE A 541 22.45 -28.16 -23.94
C ILE A 541 23.34 -28.14 -25.18
N GLU A 542 22.85 -28.70 -26.28
CA GLU A 542 23.55 -28.67 -27.56
C GLU A 542 23.13 -27.41 -28.34
N ILE A 543 24.12 -26.64 -28.82
CA ILE A 543 23.90 -25.45 -29.65
C ILE A 543 24.44 -25.72 -31.05
N GLU A 544 23.56 -25.79 -32.03
CA GLU A 544 23.90 -25.87 -33.44
C GLU A 544 23.80 -24.49 -34.10
N SER A 545 24.84 -24.08 -34.83
CA SER A 545 24.86 -22.77 -35.50
C SER A 545 25.03 -22.91 -37.02
N ILE A 546 24.03 -22.46 -37.77
CA ILE A 546 24.02 -22.38 -39.23
C ILE A 546 24.31 -20.94 -39.68
N ARG A 547 25.09 -20.79 -40.75
CA ARG A 547 25.40 -19.50 -41.37
C ARG A 547 24.98 -19.54 -42.84
N GLU A 548 23.82 -18.98 -43.15
CA GLU A 548 23.18 -19.13 -44.47
C GLU A 548 22.43 -17.84 -44.87
N GLY A 549 22.53 -17.49 -46.15
CA GLY A 549 21.79 -16.39 -46.76
C GLY A 549 21.93 -15.05 -46.03
N ASP A 550 20.84 -14.27 -46.09
CA ASP A 550 20.70 -12.96 -45.45
C ASP A 550 19.88 -13.02 -44.14
N ILE A 551 19.80 -14.18 -43.50
CA ILE A 551 19.01 -14.37 -42.26
C ILE A 551 19.50 -13.42 -41.16
N PHE A 552 18.61 -12.57 -40.64
CA PHE A 552 18.97 -11.56 -39.64
C PHE A 552 19.12 -12.13 -38.23
N GLY A 553 18.45 -13.24 -37.94
CA GLY A 553 18.59 -14.00 -36.71
C GLY A 553 17.38 -14.89 -36.46
N GLU A 554 17.58 -16.20 -36.56
CA GLU A 554 16.60 -17.23 -36.21
C GLU A 554 17.13 -18.03 -35.01
N HIS A 555 16.31 -18.23 -33.98
CA HIS A 555 16.65 -19.02 -32.79
C HIS A 555 15.51 -19.97 -32.50
N ILE A 556 15.79 -21.26 -32.49
CA ILE A 556 14.82 -22.33 -32.24
C ILE A 556 15.30 -23.11 -31.03
N ILE A 557 14.53 -23.07 -29.94
CA ILE A 557 14.76 -23.87 -28.74
C ILE A 557 13.79 -25.05 -28.77
N ASN A 558 14.31 -26.28 -28.66
CA ASN A 558 13.49 -27.49 -28.57
C ASN A 558 13.67 -28.14 -27.21
N PHE A 559 12.55 -28.50 -26.58
CA PHE A 559 12.49 -29.36 -25.41
C PHE A 559 11.84 -30.69 -25.82
N LYS A 560 12.55 -31.81 -25.66
CA LYS A 560 12.07 -33.15 -26.02
C LYS A 560 11.95 -34.04 -24.77
N SER A 561 10.79 -34.68 -24.62
CA SER A 561 10.58 -35.79 -23.70
C SER A 561 10.54 -37.13 -24.47
N LYS A 562 10.15 -38.21 -23.77
CA LYS A 562 9.94 -39.52 -24.40
C LYS A 562 8.77 -39.52 -25.40
N TYR A 563 7.77 -38.68 -25.21
CA TYR A 563 6.51 -38.74 -25.97
C TYR A 563 6.10 -37.42 -26.62
N GLU A 564 6.78 -36.32 -26.34
CA GLU A 564 6.36 -34.98 -26.77
C GLU A 564 7.56 -34.08 -27.08
N ASN A 565 7.33 -33.06 -27.93
CA ASN A 565 8.31 -32.04 -28.29
C ASN A 565 7.66 -30.65 -28.21
N ILE A 566 8.32 -29.74 -27.50
CA ILE A 566 7.93 -28.32 -27.41
C ILE A 566 8.99 -27.51 -28.13
N THR A 567 8.55 -26.65 -29.05
CA THR A 567 9.43 -25.77 -29.82
C THR A 567 9.09 -24.31 -29.57
N ILE A 568 10.09 -23.51 -29.22
CA ILE A 568 10.01 -22.06 -29.12
C ILE A 568 10.87 -21.49 -30.25
N LYS A 569 10.27 -20.69 -31.14
CA LYS A 569 10.95 -20.09 -32.29
C LYS A 569 10.88 -18.56 -32.23
N HIS A 570 12.02 -17.91 -32.40
CA HIS A 570 12.12 -16.49 -32.71
C HIS A 570 12.77 -16.28 -34.07
N GLU A 571 12.19 -15.39 -34.86
CA GLU A 571 12.69 -15.01 -36.18
C GLU A 571 12.68 -13.49 -36.33
N ALA A 572 13.84 -12.90 -36.59
CA ALA A 572 13.95 -11.50 -36.97
C ALA A 572 13.72 -11.36 -38.48
N THR A 573 12.58 -10.75 -38.86
CA THR A 573 12.19 -10.57 -40.27
C THR A 573 12.81 -9.33 -40.93
N SER A 574 13.41 -8.43 -40.14
CA SER A 574 14.05 -7.22 -40.64
C SER A 574 15.17 -6.76 -39.70
N ARG A 575 16.21 -6.11 -40.25
CA ARG A 575 17.26 -5.45 -39.45
C ARG A 575 16.76 -4.19 -38.73
N LYS A 576 15.63 -3.60 -39.16
CA LYS A 576 15.06 -2.40 -38.52
C LYS A 576 14.67 -2.64 -37.05
N ILE A 577 14.28 -3.86 -36.69
CA ILE A 577 13.90 -4.23 -35.31
C ILE A 577 15.02 -3.92 -34.31
N PHE A 578 16.29 -4.05 -34.73
CA PHE A 578 17.44 -3.79 -33.88
C PHE A 578 17.64 -2.30 -33.61
N ALA A 579 17.33 -1.44 -34.59
CA ALA A 579 17.38 0.00 -34.43
C ALA A 579 16.20 0.52 -33.57
N GLU A 580 15.00 -0.02 -33.77
CA GLU A 580 13.83 0.29 -32.93
C GLU A 580 14.04 -0.15 -31.48
N GLY A 581 14.64 -1.31 -31.26
CA GLY A 581 14.99 -1.79 -29.92
C GLY A 581 15.90 -0.82 -29.15
N VAL A 582 16.89 -0.21 -29.83
CA VAL A 582 17.78 0.80 -29.23
C VAL A 582 17.00 2.00 -28.69
N ILE A 583 15.92 2.43 -29.34
CA ILE A 583 15.07 3.54 -28.88
C ILE A 583 14.44 3.24 -27.52
N LYS A 584 14.02 1.99 -27.28
CA LYS A 584 13.51 1.59 -25.96
C LYS A 584 14.60 1.69 -24.88
N TYR A 585 15.83 1.29 -25.20
CA TYR A 585 16.97 1.40 -24.30
C TYR A 585 17.39 2.84 -24.01
N ILE A 586 17.25 3.76 -24.97
CA ILE A 586 17.54 5.20 -24.76
C ILE A 586 16.70 5.77 -23.63
N ASN A 587 15.39 5.52 -23.65
CA ASN A 587 14.47 6.02 -22.61
C ASN A 587 14.69 5.29 -21.28
N TRP A 588 14.99 3.99 -21.35
CA TRP A 588 15.17 3.16 -20.17
C TRP A 588 16.44 3.51 -19.40
N ILE A 589 17.60 3.64 -20.07
CA ILE A 589 18.91 3.79 -19.41
C ILE A 589 19.05 5.12 -18.66
N GLN A 590 18.35 6.17 -19.10
CA GLN A 590 18.36 7.50 -18.47
C GLN A 590 17.81 7.52 -17.05
N THR A 591 16.96 6.55 -16.69
CA THR A 591 16.34 6.48 -15.36
C THR A 591 17.08 5.54 -14.40
N ARG A 592 18.22 4.98 -14.85
CA ARG A 592 18.97 3.96 -14.11
C ARG A 592 20.11 4.58 -13.29
N LYS A 593 20.36 4.01 -12.12
CA LYS A 593 21.56 4.30 -11.32
C LYS A 593 22.80 3.75 -12.03
N SER A 594 23.99 4.21 -11.66
CA SER A 594 25.23 3.60 -12.14
C SER A 594 25.22 2.09 -11.84
N GLY A 595 25.62 1.30 -12.82
CA GLY A 595 25.53 -0.15 -12.78
C GLY A 595 25.69 -0.75 -14.17
N LEU A 596 25.98 -2.05 -14.22
CA LEU A 596 26.08 -2.82 -15.46
C LEU A 596 24.80 -3.60 -15.67
N TYR A 597 24.20 -3.47 -16.85
CA TYR A 597 22.92 -4.04 -17.23
C TYR A 597 23.06 -4.86 -18.51
N TYR A 598 22.28 -5.93 -18.64
CA TYR A 598 22.36 -6.84 -19.80
C TYR A 598 21.04 -6.96 -20.59
N GLU A 599 19.93 -6.42 -20.06
CA GLU A 599 18.60 -6.48 -20.67
C GLU A 599 17.71 -5.32 -20.17
N ILE A 600 16.65 -4.95 -20.92
CA ILE A 600 15.53 -4.14 -20.36
C ILE A 600 14.83 -5.03 -19.35
N LYS A 601 15.30 -5.00 -18.11
CA LYS A 601 14.40 -5.25 -16.99
C LYS A 601 13.57 -3.98 -16.88
N GLU A 602 12.32 -4.01 -17.34
CA GLU A 602 11.32 -3.21 -16.63
C GLU A 602 11.48 -3.57 -15.15
N ASP A 603 11.17 -2.66 -14.25
CA ASP A 603 11.14 -3.00 -12.82
C ASP A 603 9.99 -3.99 -12.53
N ILE A 604 9.96 -5.15 -13.20
CA ILE A 604 9.85 -6.44 -12.52
C ILE A 604 11.13 -6.62 -11.68
N VAL A 605 11.35 -5.68 -10.76
CA VAL A 605 11.83 -6.10 -9.45
C VAL A 605 10.85 -7.20 -9.09
N SER A 606 11.35 -8.40 -8.80
CA SER A 606 10.51 -9.36 -8.12
C SER A 606 9.83 -8.58 -7.00
N ASN A 607 8.50 -8.46 -7.05
CA ASN A 607 7.77 -7.85 -5.95
C ASN A 607 8.00 -8.67 -4.67
N ASN A 608 8.65 -9.82 -4.79
CA ASN A 608 9.17 -10.62 -3.71
C ASN A 608 10.29 -9.90 -2.92
N VAL A 609 10.06 -9.69 -1.62
CA VAL A 609 11.06 -9.38 -0.61
C VAL A 609 11.60 -10.69 -0.06
N GLU A 610 12.87 -10.99 -0.31
CA GLU A 610 13.60 -12.05 0.36
C GLU A 610 13.79 -11.73 1.84
N PHE A 611 13.48 -12.71 2.68
CA PHE A 611 13.71 -12.63 4.12
C PHE A 611 14.28 -13.94 4.66
N ILE A 612 14.90 -13.86 5.83
CA ILE A 612 15.19 -15.04 6.64
C ILE A 612 14.56 -14.86 8.02
N LYS A 613 13.85 -15.89 8.47
CA LYS A 613 13.29 -15.94 9.81
C LYS A 613 14.31 -16.54 10.77
N TYR A 614 14.61 -15.82 11.85
CA TYR A 614 15.43 -16.29 12.96
C TYR A 614 14.59 -16.35 14.24
N SER A 615 14.98 -17.22 15.17
CA SER A 615 14.41 -17.26 16.51
C SER A 615 15.51 -17.04 17.55
N GLY A 616 15.25 -16.19 18.55
CA GLY A 616 16.15 -15.95 19.67
C GLY A 616 15.43 -16.10 21.01
N CYS A 617 15.75 -17.17 21.76
CA CYS A 617 15.10 -17.55 23.03
C CYS A 617 13.56 -17.51 22.97
N GLY A 618 12.99 -18.13 21.93
CA GLY A 618 11.55 -18.25 21.73
C GLY A 618 10.89 -17.08 21.00
N ASN A 619 11.61 -15.97 20.73
CA ASN A 619 11.10 -14.87 19.91
C ASN A 619 11.47 -15.02 18.45
N ASP A 620 10.52 -14.73 17.56
CA ASP A 620 10.70 -14.85 16.11
C ASP A 620 10.92 -13.49 15.46
N PHE A 621 11.92 -13.38 14.57
CA PHE A 621 12.23 -12.16 13.83
C PHE A 621 12.37 -12.43 12.34
N ILE A 622 11.75 -11.58 11.52
CA ILE A 622 11.94 -11.55 10.06
C ILE A 622 13.09 -10.58 9.77
N ILE A 623 14.21 -11.07 9.23
CA ILE A 623 15.36 -10.24 8.86
C ILE A 623 15.38 -10.02 7.34
N ILE A 624 15.37 -8.74 6.94
CA ILE A 624 15.35 -8.29 5.54
C ILE A 624 16.58 -7.42 5.26
N ASP A 625 17.35 -7.81 4.26
CA ASP A 625 18.51 -7.08 3.76
C ASP A 625 18.07 -5.98 2.79
N LYS A 626 18.28 -4.71 3.15
CA LYS A 626 17.80 -3.58 2.35
C LYS A 626 18.51 -3.45 1.00
N GLU A 627 19.75 -3.92 0.88
CA GLU A 627 20.49 -3.82 -0.37
C GLU A 627 20.05 -4.85 -1.40
N LYS A 628 19.53 -5.99 -0.92
CA LYS A 628 19.08 -7.10 -1.78
C LYS A 628 17.61 -7.03 -2.16
N ASN A 629 16.85 -6.13 -1.55
CA ASN A 629 15.40 -6.11 -1.66
C ASN A 629 14.88 -4.71 -2.02
N LYS A 630 13.79 -4.68 -2.79
CA LYS A 630 12.95 -3.48 -2.88
C LYS A 630 12.20 -3.32 -1.57
N MET A 631 12.29 -2.14 -0.97
CA MET A 631 11.60 -1.86 0.28
C MET A 631 10.10 -1.61 0.05
N PRO A 632 9.23 -2.11 0.95
CA PRO A 632 7.81 -1.74 0.95
C PRO A 632 7.63 -0.22 1.00
N SER A 633 6.63 0.30 0.29
CA SER A 633 6.32 1.75 0.29
C SER A 633 5.78 2.25 1.63
N ASP A 634 5.14 1.35 2.40
CA ASP A 634 4.66 1.59 3.76
C ASP A 634 5.17 0.45 4.65
N ILE A 635 6.28 0.72 5.35
CA ILE A 635 6.95 -0.26 6.21
C ILE A 635 6.06 -0.67 7.40
N PRO A 636 5.46 0.26 8.17
CA PRO A 636 4.53 -0.11 9.26
C PRO A 636 3.38 -1.00 8.83
N GLU A 637 2.74 -0.70 7.69
CA GLU A 637 1.63 -1.51 7.18
C GLU A 637 2.09 -2.89 6.71
N PHE A 638 3.24 -2.97 6.05
CA PHE A 638 3.85 -4.24 5.68
C PHE A 638 4.09 -5.13 6.91
N ILE A 639 4.66 -4.56 7.99
CA ILE A 639 4.96 -5.29 9.23
C ILE A 639 3.69 -5.87 9.86
N LYS A 640 2.62 -5.06 9.97
CA LYS A 640 1.33 -5.49 10.53
C LYS A 640 0.71 -6.67 9.78
N LYS A 641 1.06 -6.88 8.51
CA LYS A 641 0.56 -7.99 7.69
C LYS A 641 1.45 -9.22 7.74
N VAL A 642 2.77 -9.06 7.86
CA VAL A 642 3.71 -10.19 7.84
C VAL A 642 3.99 -10.78 9.24
N CYS A 643 3.71 -10.03 10.30
CA CYS A 643 3.92 -10.50 11.68
C CYS A 643 2.78 -11.37 12.30
N PRO A 644 1.48 -11.25 11.93
CA PRO A 644 0.43 -12.10 12.46
C PRO A 644 0.72 -13.61 12.31
N ARG A 645 0.65 -14.36 13.41
CA ARG A 645 0.85 -15.82 13.39
C ARG A 645 -0.41 -16.51 12.85
N GLY A 646 -0.24 -17.63 12.15
CA GLY A 646 -1.34 -18.48 11.67
C GLY A 646 -1.92 -18.08 10.31
N SER A 647 -1.89 -16.79 9.96
CA SER A 647 -2.31 -16.31 8.63
C SER A 647 -1.16 -15.87 7.75
N SER A 648 -0.02 -15.42 8.30
CA SER A 648 1.14 -14.96 7.52
C SER A 648 2.46 -15.61 7.92
N VAL A 649 3.59 -14.97 7.55
CA VAL A 649 4.95 -15.44 7.90
C VAL A 649 5.09 -15.67 9.41
N GLY A 650 4.46 -14.78 10.20
CA GLY A 650 4.36 -14.87 11.65
C GLY A 650 5.67 -14.55 12.35
N ALA A 651 5.75 -13.44 13.09
CA ALA A 651 6.93 -13.07 13.87
C ALA A 651 6.58 -12.03 14.95
N ASP A 652 7.44 -11.89 15.94
CA ASP A 652 7.30 -10.86 16.98
C ASP A 652 7.72 -9.48 16.47
N GLY A 653 8.52 -9.43 15.40
CA GLY A 653 8.83 -8.20 14.68
C GLY A 653 9.70 -8.39 13.44
N VAL A 654 9.98 -7.28 12.76
CA VAL A 654 10.79 -7.24 11.53
C VAL A 654 12.05 -6.41 11.77
N ILE A 655 13.18 -6.92 11.30
CA ILE A 655 14.47 -6.24 11.35
C ILE A 655 14.97 -5.99 9.93
N PHE A 656 15.20 -4.72 9.61
CA PHE A 656 15.86 -4.33 8.37
C PHE A 656 17.33 -4.07 8.61
N ILE A 657 18.20 -4.58 7.73
CA ILE A 657 19.66 -4.47 7.87
C ILE A 657 20.31 -3.83 6.64
N GLU A 658 21.49 -3.25 6.84
CA GLU A 658 22.38 -2.67 5.82
C GLU A 658 23.81 -3.18 6.09
N THR A 659 24.46 -3.78 5.09
CA THR A 659 25.79 -4.41 5.22
C THR A 659 26.64 -4.28 3.94
N PRO A 660 27.92 -3.83 4.02
CA PRO A 660 28.58 -3.21 5.18
C PRO A 660 28.08 -1.78 5.41
N TYR A 661 28.18 -1.25 6.63
CA TYR A 661 27.76 0.12 6.94
C TYR A 661 28.85 0.92 7.65
N ASP A 662 29.49 1.83 6.90
CA ASP A 662 30.56 2.72 7.40
C ASP A 662 31.69 1.93 8.10
N LYS A 663 31.99 2.22 9.37
CA LYS A 663 32.98 1.51 10.19
C LYS A 663 32.41 0.30 10.97
N TYR A 664 31.12 0.01 10.83
CA TYR A 664 30.44 -1.09 11.53
C TYR A 664 30.15 -2.25 10.57
N ASN A 665 30.04 -3.46 11.12
CA ASN A 665 29.77 -4.65 10.30
C ASN A 665 28.34 -4.65 9.75
N ILE A 666 27.38 -4.15 10.55
CA ILE A 666 25.95 -4.14 10.20
C ILE A 666 25.25 -2.97 10.89
N LYS A 667 24.40 -2.27 10.13
CA LYS A 667 23.40 -1.36 10.68
C LYS A 667 22.04 -2.04 10.63
N TRP A 668 21.24 -1.90 11.68
CA TRP A 668 19.92 -2.53 11.75
C TRP A 668 18.84 -1.62 12.36
N THR A 669 17.59 -1.85 11.96
CA THR A 669 16.40 -1.15 12.46
C THR A 669 15.35 -2.17 12.84
N TYR A 670 14.83 -2.10 14.06
CA TYR A 670 13.82 -3.02 14.56
C TYR A 670 12.44 -2.38 14.63
N PHE A 671 11.44 -3.10 14.15
CA PHE A 671 10.04 -2.76 14.27
C PHE A 671 9.27 -3.87 14.99
N ASN A 672 8.42 -3.46 15.93
CA ASN A 672 7.47 -4.36 16.59
C ASN A 672 6.40 -4.84 15.61
N SER A 673 5.69 -5.92 15.95
CA SER A 673 4.60 -6.49 15.13
C SER A 673 3.46 -5.51 14.81
N ASP A 674 3.28 -4.45 15.60
CA ASP A 674 2.30 -3.38 15.35
C ASP A 674 2.80 -2.29 14.38
N GLY A 675 4.01 -2.43 13.84
CA GLY A 675 4.65 -1.49 12.92
C GLY A 675 5.32 -0.29 13.60
N SER A 676 5.35 -0.22 14.94
CA SER A 676 6.08 0.81 15.67
C SER A 676 7.60 0.53 15.68
N ILE A 677 8.40 1.60 15.61
CA ILE A 677 9.87 1.49 15.69
C ILE A 677 10.28 1.35 17.16
N ALA A 678 11.17 0.40 17.43
CA ALA A 678 11.82 0.24 18.71
C ALA A 678 13.33 0.48 18.58
N LYS A 679 13.89 1.23 19.53
CA LYS A 679 15.31 1.65 19.51
C LYS A 679 16.26 0.46 19.51
N MET A 680 15.89 -0.61 20.20
CA MET A 680 16.71 -1.81 20.34
C MET A 680 15.85 -3.01 20.81
N CYS A 681 16.27 -4.22 20.44
CA CYS A 681 15.75 -5.48 20.96
C CYS A 681 16.92 -6.44 21.24
N GLY A 682 17.07 -6.89 22.50
CA GLY A 682 18.20 -7.75 22.89
C GLY A 682 18.21 -9.12 22.17
N ASN A 683 17.05 -9.75 22.00
CA ASN A 683 16.93 -11.00 21.24
C ASN A 683 17.11 -10.78 19.74
N GLY A 684 16.60 -9.65 19.22
CA GLY A 684 16.81 -9.23 17.84
C GLY A 684 18.29 -8.98 17.52
N ALA A 685 19.05 -8.38 18.44
CA ALA A 685 20.48 -8.12 18.27
C ALA A 685 21.28 -9.43 18.10
N ARG A 686 20.98 -10.47 18.88
CA ARG A 686 21.58 -11.81 18.69
C ARG A 686 21.22 -12.42 17.35
N CYS A 687 19.97 -12.28 16.90
CA CYS A 687 19.54 -12.77 15.60
C CYS A 687 20.23 -12.03 14.43
N VAL A 688 20.47 -10.72 14.56
CA VAL A 688 21.22 -9.92 13.60
C VAL A 688 22.69 -10.35 13.54
N ALA A 689 23.31 -10.58 14.70
CA ALA A 689 24.67 -11.10 14.76
C ALA A 689 24.76 -12.48 14.10
N LYS A 690 23.83 -13.39 14.41
CA LYS A 690 23.75 -14.71 13.80
C LYS A 690 23.56 -14.63 12.28
N TYR A 691 22.68 -13.74 11.80
CA TYR A 691 22.48 -13.51 10.37
C TYR A 691 23.79 -13.15 9.66
N PHE A 692 24.63 -12.34 10.31
CA PHE A 692 25.93 -11.92 9.79
C PHE A 692 26.92 -13.09 9.77
N PHE A 693 27.10 -13.79 10.90
CA PHE A 693 27.98 -14.96 11.00
C PHE A 693 27.60 -16.09 10.03
N ASP A 694 26.30 -16.31 9.78
CA ASP A 694 25.83 -17.32 8.81
C ASP A 694 26.24 -17.02 7.35
N ARG A 695 26.69 -15.78 7.06
CA ARG A 695 26.99 -15.30 5.71
C ARG A 695 28.43 -14.87 5.51
N THR A 696 29.20 -14.78 6.58
CA THR A 696 30.59 -14.38 6.54
C THR A 696 31.43 -15.46 7.20
N ASN A 697 32.58 -15.80 6.61
CA ASN A 697 33.57 -16.67 7.26
C ASN A 697 34.37 -15.88 8.33
N THR A 698 33.68 -15.10 9.16
CA THR A 698 34.29 -14.24 10.18
C THR A 698 34.20 -14.93 11.52
N ASP A 699 35.31 -15.47 12.01
CA ASP A 699 35.38 -16.18 13.30
C ASP A 699 35.59 -15.24 14.50
N GLY A 700 35.25 -13.95 14.35
CA GLY A 700 35.66 -12.88 15.26
C GLY A 700 34.52 -12.07 15.86
N LYS A 701 34.89 -11.15 16.77
CA LYS A 701 33.98 -10.15 17.34
C LYS A 701 33.48 -9.20 16.26
N ILE A 702 32.18 -8.95 16.21
CA ILE A 702 31.56 -7.97 15.30
C ILE A 702 31.00 -6.78 16.07
N ASN A 703 30.95 -5.62 15.41
CA ASN A 703 30.33 -4.41 15.91
C ASN A 703 29.11 -4.05 15.06
N MET A 704 28.00 -3.80 15.73
CA MET A 704 26.71 -3.51 15.12
C MET A 704 26.19 -2.17 15.63
N ILE A 705 25.44 -1.46 14.81
CA ILE A 705 24.81 -0.19 15.20
C ILE A 705 23.32 -0.18 14.86
N THR A 706 22.50 0.28 15.80
CA THR A 706 21.06 0.50 15.54
C THR A 706 20.85 1.81 14.78
N ALA A 707 19.67 2.00 14.17
CA ALA A 707 19.30 3.27 13.56
C ALA A 707 19.33 4.46 14.55
N ASP A 708 19.11 4.21 15.83
CA ASP A 708 19.17 5.19 16.93
C ASP A 708 20.60 5.41 17.48
N GLY A 709 21.62 4.81 16.87
CA GLY A 709 23.02 5.02 17.22
C GLY A 709 23.54 4.21 18.40
N ILE A 710 22.77 3.24 18.91
CA ILE A 710 23.22 2.31 19.95
C ILE A 710 24.20 1.33 19.33
N ILE A 711 25.41 1.26 19.89
CA ILE A 711 26.49 0.36 19.46
C ILE A 711 26.46 -0.88 20.35
N THR A 712 26.45 -2.05 19.71
CA THR A 712 26.53 -3.34 20.37
C THR A 712 27.61 -4.17 19.70
N ASP A 713 28.32 -4.95 20.48
CA ASP A 713 29.26 -5.94 19.98
C ASP A 713 28.75 -7.35 20.23
N ALA A 714 29.09 -8.28 19.33
CA ALA A 714 28.66 -9.66 19.42
C ALA A 714 29.78 -10.64 19.09
N VAL A 715 29.73 -11.80 19.74
CA VAL A 715 30.67 -12.91 19.56
C VAL A 715 29.88 -14.20 19.41
N LEU A 716 30.25 -15.00 18.40
CA LEU A 716 29.75 -16.37 18.22
C LEU A 716 30.46 -17.29 19.21
N VAL A 717 29.70 -17.93 20.11
CA VAL A 717 30.24 -18.90 21.08
C VAL A 717 30.28 -20.29 20.46
N ASN A 718 29.21 -20.66 19.78
CA ASN A 718 29.05 -21.89 19.01
C ASN A 718 27.96 -21.69 17.94
N ASP A 719 27.62 -22.73 17.18
CA ASP A 719 26.70 -22.64 16.04
C ASP A 719 25.32 -22.05 16.34
N SER A 720 24.85 -22.06 17.60
CA SER A 720 23.55 -21.51 17.99
C SER A 720 23.63 -20.39 19.03
N SER A 721 24.71 -20.28 19.81
CA SER A 721 24.82 -19.33 20.93
C SER A 721 25.61 -18.07 20.56
N ILE A 722 25.01 -16.91 20.87
CA ILE A 722 25.60 -15.59 20.66
C ILE A 722 25.67 -14.83 21.99
N ILE A 723 26.82 -14.24 22.27
CA ILE A 723 26.96 -13.20 23.31
C ILE A 723 26.81 -11.84 22.64
N THR A 724 25.99 -10.94 23.18
CA THR A 724 25.84 -9.57 22.69
C THR A 724 25.87 -8.57 23.85
N SER A 725 26.62 -7.48 23.70
CA SER A 725 26.59 -6.37 24.65
C SER A 725 25.29 -5.57 24.51
N ILE A 726 24.67 -5.22 25.64
CA ILE A 726 23.41 -4.49 25.66
C ILE A 726 23.63 -3.03 26.06
N GLY A 727 24.38 -2.79 27.14
CA GLY A 727 24.70 -1.44 27.59
C GLY A 727 24.99 -1.35 29.08
N ILE A 728 24.89 -0.13 29.62
CA ILE A 728 25.12 0.17 31.03
C ILE A 728 23.76 0.44 31.70
N PRO A 729 23.25 -0.48 32.53
CA PRO A 729 22.01 -0.28 33.27
C PRO A 729 22.17 0.78 34.38
N THR A 730 21.08 1.49 34.69
CA THR A 730 21.03 2.45 35.81
C THR A 730 19.74 2.29 36.62
N PHE A 731 19.85 2.45 37.95
CA PHE A 731 18.65 2.57 38.80
C PHE A 731 18.01 3.93 38.58
N ARG A 732 16.67 3.94 38.62
CA ARG A 732 15.84 5.14 38.65
C ARG A 732 14.98 5.10 39.91
N ASP A 733 14.60 6.27 40.39
CA ASP A 733 13.69 6.37 41.52
C ASP A 733 12.32 5.79 41.16
N VAL A 734 11.74 5.04 42.09
CA VAL A 734 10.35 4.61 42.05
C VAL A 734 9.56 5.64 42.84
N GLU A 735 8.63 6.34 42.19
CA GLU A 735 7.79 7.32 42.87
C GLU A 735 6.99 6.66 44.00
N GLU A 736 6.95 7.28 45.17
CA GLU A 736 6.31 6.71 46.37
C GLU A 736 4.83 6.36 46.14
N ASN A 737 4.12 7.22 45.41
CA ASN A 737 2.72 6.99 45.06
C ASN A 737 2.52 5.75 44.19
N LEU A 738 3.43 5.55 43.21
CA LEU A 738 3.42 4.37 42.35
C LEU A 738 3.73 3.11 43.16
N ARG A 739 4.68 3.20 44.10
CA ARG A 739 5.06 2.11 44.99
C ARG A 739 3.88 1.66 45.85
N LEU A 740 3.26 2.58 46.59
CA LEU A 740 2.07 2.31 47.41
C LEU A 740 0.92 1.73 46.59
N LEU A 741 0.72 2.23 45.37
CA LEU A 741 -0.35 1.75 44.50
C LEU A 741 -0.10 0.32 44.00
N ILE A 742 1.15 -0.01 43.62
CA ILE A 742 1.51 -1.37 43.23
C ILE A 742 1.37 -2.32 44.41
N GLU A 743 1.79 -1.89 45.61
CA GLU A 743 1.63 -2.65 46.85
C GLU A 743 0.15 -2.86 47.21
N ASN A 744 -0.73 -1.89 46.94
CA ASN A 744 -2.18 -2.08 47.10
C ASN A 744 -2.80 -3.03 46.06
N ILE A 745 -2.27 -3.05 44.83
CA ILE A 745 -2.76 -3.93 43.76
C ILE A 745 -2.28 -5.37 43.98
N LEU A 746 -1.05 -5.54 44.47
CA LEU A 746 -0.41 -6.80 44.76
C LEU A 746 -0.42 -7.00 46.29
N ASP A 747 -1.55 -7.52 46.81
CA ASP A 747 -1.77 -7.82 48.23
C ASP A 747 -0.52 -8.41 48.93
N GLU A 748 -0.37 -8.18 50.24
CA GLU A 748 0.81 -8.60 51.03
C GLU A 748 1.13 -10.10 50.88
N GLU A 749 0.13 -10.94 50.57
CA GLU A 749 0.32 -12.38 50.32
C GLU A 749 1.13 -12.69 49.05
N LEU A 750 1.13 -11.78 48.06
CA LEU A 750 1.77 -11.94 46.74
C LEU A 750 3.20 -11.38 46.72
N MET A 751 3.48 -10.40 47.58
CA MET A 751 4.78 -9.74 47.68
C MET A 751 5.69 -10.44 48.70
N LYS A 752 7.01 -10.40 48.49
CA LYS A 752 7.98 -10.95 49.45
C LYS A 752 8.28 -9.90 50.53
N SER A 753 8.47 -10.23 51.80
CA SER A 753 9.22 -9.37 52.74
C SER A 753 10.18 -10.26 53.55
N LYS A 754 11.43 -9.88 53.88
CA LYS A 754 11.79 -8.77 54.77
C LYS A 754 13.28 -8.31 54.69
N THR A 755 13.97 -8.44 53.55
CA THR A 755 15.40 -8.07 53.43
C THR A 755 15.82 -7.32 52.16
N MET A 756 14.93 -7.14 51.18
CA MET A 756 15.21 -6.45 49.91
C MET A 756 13.98 -5.65 49.47
N ASP A 757 14.17 -4.48 48.84
CA ASP A 757 13.06 -3.76 48.21
C ASP A 757 12.41 -4.66 47.15
N ASN A 758 11.08 -4.62 47.03
CA ASN A 758 10.38 -5.51 46.09
C ASN A 758 10.15 -4.90 44.72
N ILE A 759 10.39 -3.60 44.56
CA ILE A 759 10.05 -2.85 43.35
C ILE A 759 11.26 -2.01 42.95
N TYR A 760 11.78 -2.27 41.76
CA TYR A 760 12.91 -1.54 41.20
C TYR A 760 12.57 -0.97 39.83
N ARG A 761 13.01 0.26 39.58
CA ARG A 761 12.99 0.83 38.24
C ARG A 761 14.41 0.84 37.68
N VAL A 762 14.60 0.14 36.57
CA VAL A 762 15.89 0.01 35.90
C VAL A 762 15.76 0.54 34.47
N ASP A 763 16.66 1.44 34.10
CA ASP A 763 16.78 1.95 32.75
C ASP A 763 17.96 1.27 32.06
N ILE A 764 17.64 0.45 31.06
CA ILE A 764 18.62 -0.17 30.17
C ILE A 764 18.07 -0.14 28.74
N LEU A 765 18.39 0.93 28.02
CA LEU A 765 17.84 1.31 26.71
C LEU A 765 16.34 1.63 26.73
N VAL A 766 15.57 0.90 27.54
CA VAL A 766 14.16 1.07 27.82
C VAL A 766 13.93 0.99 29.33
N ASN A 767 12.85 1.62 29.78
CA ASN A 767 12.47 1.58 31.20
C ASN A 767 11.83 0.23 31.54
N HIS A 768 12.32 -0.38 32.61
CA HIS A 768 11.82 -1.61 33.21
C HIS A 768 11.39 -1.35 34.64
N LEU A 769 10.23 -1.88 35.00
CA LEU A 769 9.81 -2.04 36.38
C LEU A 769 9.97 -3.51 36.75
N VAL A 770 10.77 -3.81 37.77
CA VAL A 770 11.05 -5.17 38.25
C VAL A 770 10.37 -5.33 39.59
N ILE A 771 9.40 -6.25 39.65
CA ILE A 771 8.55 -6.51 40.81
C ILE A 771 8.83 -7.93 41.31
N ILE A 772 9.38 -8.05 42.50
CA ILE A 772 9.72 -9.32 43.14
C ILE A 772 8.49 -9.88 43.86
N VAL A 773 8.03 -11.04 43.41
CA VAL A 773 6.90 -11.75 44.00
C VAL A 773 7.38 -12.91 44.86
N LYS A 774 6.51 -13.36 45.78
CA LYS A 774 6.88 -14.23 46.91
C LYS A 774 7.49 -15.57 46.49
N ASN A 775 6.91 -16.25 45.50
CA ASN A 775 7.36 -17.57 45.03
C ASN A 775 6.85 -17.88 43.61
N GLU A 776 7.32 -18.99 43.06
CA GLU A 776 6.98 -19.45 41.70
C GLU A 776 5.49 -19.73 41.50
N SER A 777 4.82 -20.35 42.49
CA SER A 777 3.38 -20.61 42.40
C SER A 777 2.57 -19.33 42.26
N VAL A 778 3.01 -18.23 42.89
CA VAL A 778 2.40 -16.91 42.67
C VAL A 778 2.66 -16.46 41.24
N LEU A 779 3.93 -16.47 40.81
CA LEU A 779 4.33 -16.02 39.48
C LEU A 779 3.56 -16.73 38.36
N ASP A 780 3.35 -18.04 38.46
CA ASP A 780 2.65 -18.84 37.44
C ASP A 780 1.15 -18.54 37.39
N ASN A 781 0.52 -18.24 38.53
CA ASN A 781 -0.91 -17.93 38.63
C ASN A 781 -1.25 -16.44 38.40
N LEU A 782 -0.25 -15.57 38.22
CA LEU A 782 -0.48 -14.15 37.97
C LEU A 782 -1.17 -13.90 36.62
N TYR A 783 -2.19 -13.04 36.65
CA TYR A 783 -2.78 -12.44 35.45
C TYR A 783 -1.87 -11.32 34.90
N VAL A 784 -0.68 -11.69 34.38
CA VAL A 784 0.38 -10.76 33.93
C VAL A 784 -0.16 -9.70 32.97
N ASN A 785 -1.03 -10.07 32.02
CA ASN A 785 -1.67 -9.14 31.10
C ASN A 785 -2.50 -8.06 31.81
N ARG A 786 -3.33 -8.48 32.77
CA ARG A 786 -4.21 -7.57 33.51
C ARG A 786 -3.40 -6.62 34.38
N LEU A 787 -2.47 -7.17 35.16
CA LEU A 787 -1.67 -6.39 36.12
C LEU A 787 -0.67 -5.48 35.42
N GLY A 788 0.04 -6.00 34.41
CA GLY A 788 0.96 -5.22 33.61
C GLY A 788 0.27 -4.06 32.87
N LYS A 789 -0.97 -4.28 32.41
CA LYS A 789 -1.81 -3.22 31.83
C LYS A 789 -2.21 -2.17 32.86
N ILE A 790 -2.76 -2.57 34.01
CA ILE A 790 -3.17 -1.63 35.06
C ILE A 790 -1.99 -0.76 35.48
N ILE A 791 -0.83 -1.36 35.76
CA ILE A 791 0.39 -0.63 36.15
C ILE A 791 0.82 0.33 35.04
N ASN A 792 0.79 -0.11 33.78
CA ASN A 792 1.14 0.76 32.66
C ASN A 792 0.15 1.92 32.49
N ASP A 793 -1.16 1.69 32.61
CA ASP A 793 -2.19 2.72 32.45
C ASP A 793 -2.03 3.86 33.46
N LEU A 794 -1.45 3.57 34.61
CA LEU A 794 -1.14 4.53 35.68
C LEU A 794 0.13 5.35 35.45
N LEU A 795 0.97 4.98 34.49
CA LEU A 795 2.24 5.66 34.19
C LEU A 795 2.11 6.59 32.98
N ASP A 796 2.64 7.81 33.09
CA ASP A 796 2.76 8.76 31.97
C ASP A 796 3.66 8.21 30.85
N VAL A 797 4.73 7.52 31.25
CA VAL A 797 5.66 6.84 30.33
C VAL A 797 5.52 5.34 30.52
N LYS A 798 5.07 4.64 29.48
CA LYS A 798 4.88 3.18 29.50
C LYS A 798 6.22 2.45 29.65
N VAL A 799 6.23 1.38 30.44
CA VAL A 799 7.43 0.59 30.80
C VAL A 799 7.18 -0.90 30.61
N ASN A 800 8.25 -1.67 30.46
CA ASN A 800 8.15 -3.12 30.56
C ASN A 800 7.99 -3.50 32.04
N VAL A 801 6.94 -4.23 32.39
CA VAL A 801 6.67 -4.66 33.76
C VAL A 801 7.09 -6.13 33.90
N ASN A 802 8.08 -6.39 34.75
CA ASN A 802 8.67 -7.71 34.96
C ASN A 802 8.27 -8.22 36.33
N PHE A 803 7.54 -9.33 36.39
CA PHE A 803 7.26 -10.05 37.61
C PHE A 803 8.32 -11.14 37.77
N VAL A 804 8.98 -11.19 38.92
CA VAL A 804 10.17 -12.03 39.09
C VAL A 804 10.13 -12.81 40.40
N THR A 805 10.69 -14.02 40.37
CA THR A 805 10.95 -14.81 41.57
C THR A 805 12.44 -15.06 41.72
N ILE A 806 12.92 -14.87 42.94
CA ILE A 806 14.33 -15.06 43.30
C ILE A 806 14.41 -16.09 44.42
N ASN A 807 14.87 -17.29 44.07
CA ASN A 807 15.06 -18.43 44.98
C ASN A 807 16.49 -18.97 44.82
N ASN A 808 17.41 -18.58 45.72
CA ASN A 808 18.84 -18.92 45.67
C ASN A 808 19.50 -18.57 44.32
N ASP A 809 19.75 -19.57 43.48
CA ASP A 809 20.35 -19.46 42.14
C ASP A 809 19.33 -19.62 41.00
N ASN A 810 18.05 -19.78 41.34
CA ASN A 810 16.96 -19.91 40.38
C ASN A 810 16.21 -18.58 40.24
N PHE A 811 16.32 -17.99 39.05
CA PHE A 811 15.71 -16.72 38.71
C PHE A 811 14.69 -16.94 37.61
N LYS A 812 13.44 -16.52 37.83
CA LYS A 812 12.37 -16.59 36.82
C LYS A 812 11.75 -15.24 36.59
N ILE A 813 11.38 -14.97 35.34
CA ILE A 813 10.81 -13.71 34.90
C ILE A 813 9.63 -13.93 33.97
N ARG A 814 8.56 -13.16 34.20
CA ARG A 814 7.42 -13.00 33.29
C ARG A 814 7.25 -11.51 32.99
N THR A 815 7.19 -11.15 31.71
CA THR A 815 7.24 -9.74 31.29
C THR A 815 5.98 -9.35 30.52
N TYR A 816 5.31 -8.30 30.99
CA TYR A 816 4.38 -7.52 30.20
C TYR A 816 5.15 -6.45 29.42
N GLU A 817 5.11 -6.51 28.09
CA GLU A 817 5.96 -5.69 27.24
C GLU A 817 5.24 -4.45 26.71
N ARG A 818 5.87 -3.28 26.89
CA ARG A 818 5.37 -2.02 26.34
C ARG A 818 5.42 -2.07 24.81
N GLY A 819 4.38 -1.56 24.15
CA GLY A 819 4.27 -1.61 22.69
C GLY A 819 3.64 -2.90 22.15
N VAL A 820 3.79 -4.03 22.86
CA VAL A 820 3.01 -5.26 22.57
C VAL A 820 1.69 -5.26 23.35
N PHE A 821 1.66 -4.62 24.53
CA PHE A 821 0.50 -4.54 25.43
C PHE A 821 -0.04 -5.92 25.84
N SER A 822 0.86 -6.91 25.90
CA SER A 822 0.60 -8.27 26.35
C SER A 822 1.90 -8.85 26.92
N GLU A 823 1.76 -9.97 27.62
CA GLU A 823 2.85 -10.80 28.09
C GLU A 823 3.56 -11.47 26.92
N THR A 824 4.89 -11.38 26.90
CA THR A 824 5.74 -11.99 25.88
C THR A 824 6.41 -13.26 26.39
N LEU A 825 6.88 -14.12 25.47
CA LEU A 825 7.56 -15.38 25.82
C LEU A 825 8.93 -15.14 26.46
N ALA A 826 9.60 -14.05 26.11
CA ALA A 826 10.87 -13.64 26.68
C ALA A 826 11.07 -12.13 26.47
N CYS A 827 11.86 -11.49 27.35
CA CYS A 827 12.29 -10.09 27.19
C CYS A 827 13.77 -9.98 27.54
N GLY A 828 14.65 -9.86 26.55
CA GLY A 828 16.11 -9.83 26.76
C GLY A 828 16.58 -8.65 27.62
N THR A 829 16.07 -7.43 27.38
CA THR A 829 16.41 -6.27 28.20
C THR A 829 15.77 -6.35 29.60
N GLY A 830 14.63 -7.04 29.73
CA GLY A 830 14.02 -7.37 31.02
C GLY A 830 14.89 -8.32 31.85
N CYS A 831 15.49 -9.33 31.20
CA CYS A 831 16.49 -10.19 31.82
C CYS A 831 17.74 -9.40 32.25
N CYS A 832 18.22 -8.46 31.43
CA CYS A 832 19.33 -7.59 31.83
C CYS A 832 18.97 -6.65 32.99
N ALA A 833 17.75 -6.12 33.03
CA ALA A 833 17.25 -5.29 34.12
C ALA A 833 17.17 -6.07 35.44
N LEU A 834 16.57 -7.27 35.43
CA LEU A 834 16.62 -8.20 36.57
C LEU A 834 18.05 -8.57 36.92
N GLY A 835 18.89 -8.81 35.92
CA GLY A 835 20.29 -9.13 36.13
C GLY A 835 21.05 -8.01 36.84
N PHE A 836 20.75 -6.76 36.55
CA PHE A 836 21.33 -5.62 37.25
C PHE A 836 20.90 -5.54 38.71
N VAL A 837 19.62 -5.83 39.00
CA VAL A 837 19.13 -5.96 40.38
C VAL A 837 19.91 -7.07 41.11
N ILE A 838 20.01 -8.26 40.52
CA ILE A 838 20.72 -9.41 41.10
C ILE A 838 22.21 -9.08 41.32
N HIS A 839 22.87 -8.45 40.35
CA HIS A 839 24.28 -8.09 40.45
C HIS A 839 24.54 -7.14 41.63
N ASN A 840 23.72 -6.11 41.81
CA ASN A 840 23.91 -5.13 42.88
C ASN A 840 23.56 -5.67 44.27
N PHE A 841 22.56 -6.56 44.39
CA PHE A 841 22.09 -7.03 45.70
C PHE A 841 22.60 -8.41 46.12
N LEU A 842 22.92 -9.28 45.16
CA LEU A 842 23.42 -10.64 45.41
C LEU A 842 24.89 -10.82 44.98
N ASN A 843 25.55 -9.78 44.47
CA ASN A 843 26.95 -9.76 44.07
C ASN A 843 27.35 -10.89 43.09
N LYS A 844 26.45 -11.19 42.14
CA LYS A 844 26.68 -12.19 41.09
C LYS A 844 27.04 -11.52 39.77
N ASN A 845 28.03 -12.09 39.07
CA ASN A 845 28.49 -11.57 37.78
C ASN A 845 28.03 -12.43 36.60
N GLU A 846 27.65 -13.68 36.85
CA GLU A 846 27.20 -14.62 35.82
C GLU A 846 26.10 -15.52 36.38
N PHE A 847 24.97 -15.60 35.70
CA PHE A 847 23.84 -16.45 36.08
C PHE A 847 22.83 -16.58 34.94
N SER A 848 21.93 -17.56 35.04
CA SER A 848 20.86 -17.80 34.08
C SER A 848 19.50 -17.40 34.63
N ILE A 849 18.67 -16.81 33.79
CA ILE A 849 17.28 -16.43 34.09
C ILE A 849 16.36 -17.25 33.20
N LYS A 850 15.40 -17.96 33.81
CA LYS A 850 14.38 -18.70 33.08
C LYS A 850 13.24 -17.77 32.69
N VAL A 851 12.93 -17.74 31.39
CA VAL A 851 11.84 -16.92 30.83
C VAL A 851 10.58 -17.78 30.59
N LYS A 852 9.46 -17.13 30.20
CA LYS A 852 8.17 -17.80 29.97
C LYS A 852 8.23 -18.90 28.89
N SER A 853 9.08 -18.76 27.86
CA SER A 853 9.26 -19.81 26.84
C SER A 853 9.77 -21.13 27.42
N GLY A 854 10.38 -21.09 28.62
CA GLY A 854 11.07 -22.22 29.23
C GLY A 854 12.59 -22.17 29.06
N ASP A 855 13.09 -21.30 28.17
CA ASP A 855 14.52 -21.13 27.90
C ASP A 855 15.26 -20.45 29.04
N ASN A 856 16.57 -20.68 29.10
CA ASN A 856 17.48 -19.97 29.99
C ASN A 856 18.21 -18.87 29.21
N VAL A 857 18.14 -17.66 29.72
CA VAL A 857 18.86 -16.49 29.22
C VAL A 857 20.00 -16.20 30.18
N LYS A 858 21.23 -16.26 29.70
CA LYS A 858 22.41 -16.09 30.55
C LYS A 858 22.88 -14.63 30.52
N ILE A 859 23.10 -14.08 31.70
CA ILE A 859 23.53 -12.69 31.91
C ILE A 859 24.96 -12.71 32.40
N LEU A 860 25.80 -11.89 31.79
CA LEU A 860 27.19 -11.69 32.20
C LEU A 860 27.45 -10.21 32.44
N PHE A 861 28.17 -9.89 33.51
CA PHE A 861 28.64 -8.55 33.82
C PHE A 861 30.15 -8.49 33.63
N ASP A 862 30.61 -7.62 32.74
CA ASP A 862 32.01 -7.19 32.68
C ASP A 862 32.06 -5.68 32.96
N LYS A 863 32.67 -5.33 34.09
CA LYS A 863 32.68 -3.98 34.66
C LYS A 863 31.25 -3.44 34.84
N LYS A 864 30.87 -2.43 34.06
CA LYS A 864 29.55 -1.79 34.10
C LYS A 864 28.64 -2.22 32.95
N ILE A 865 29.14 -3.03 32.03
CA ILE A 865 28.41 -3.44 30.82
C ILE A 865 27.77 -4.79 31.08
N VAL A 866 26.47 -4.88 30.76
CA VAL A 866 25.75 -6.16 30.77
C VAL A 866 25.74 -6.78 29.39
N TYR A 867 26.07 -8.06 29.37
CA TYR A 867 26.06 -8.93 28.19
C TYR A 867 24.94 -9.95 28.33
N LEU A 868 24.40 -10.31 27.18
CA LEU A 868 23.29 -11.23 27.02
C LEU A 868 23.76 -12.40 26.17
N GLU A 869 23.82 -13.58 26.77
CA GLU A 869 24.11 -14.84 26.09
C GLU A 869 22.83 -15.65 25.92
N GLY A 870 22.62 -16.18 24.73
CA GLY A 870 21.51 -17.08 24.46
C GLY A 870 21.48 -17.53 23.01
N GLU A 871 20.61 -18.50 22.74
CA GLU A 871 20.46 -19.07 21.41
C GLU A 871 19.88 -18.07 20.39
N ALA A 872 20.34 -18.21 19.14
CA ALA A 872 19.85 -17.56 17.94
C ALA A 872 19.92 -18.57 16.77
N ASN A 873 18.76 -19.06 16.34
CA ASN A 873 18.65 -20.14 15.37
C ASN A 873 17.97 -19.66 14.08
N LYS A 874 18.50 -20.07 12.93
CA LYS A 874 17.85 -19.85 11.64
C LYS A 874 16.67 -20.81 11.50
N ILE A 875 15.48 -20.29 11.20
CA ILE A 875 14.26 -21.09 11.08
C ILE A 875 14.02 -21.48 9.61
N TYR A 876 13.84 -20.50 8.71
CA TYR A 876 13.78 -20.75 7.26
C TYR A 876 14.07 -19.47 6.45
N LYS A 877 14.34 -19.64 5.16
CA LYS A 877 14.43 -18.55 4.17
C LYS A 877 13.14 -18.54 3.32
N GLY A 878 12.62 -17.35 3.02
CA GLY A 878 11.41 -17.21 2.20
C GLY A 878 11.39 -15.92 1.38
N THR A 879 10.30 -15.74 0.63
CA THR A 879 10.01 -14.56 -0.20
C THR A 879 8.59 -14.06 0.08
N ILE A 880 8.39 -12.73 0.08
CA ILE A 880 7.08 -12.08 0.32
C ILE A 880 6.71 -11.23 -0.88
N ASP A 881 5.64 -11.58 -1.59
CA ASP A 881 5.16 -10.82 -2.75
C ASP A 881 4.49 -9.50 -2.33
N LEU A 882 5.12 -8.37 -2.65
CA LEU A 882 4.66 -7.00 -2.41
C LEU A 882 3.37 -6.62 -3.18
N ASN A 883 2.86 -7.45 -4.09
CA ASN A 883 1.53 -7.23 -4.66
C ASN A 883 0.42 -7.99 -3.92
N ASN A 884 0.76 -9.12 -3.29
CA ASN A 884 -0.20 -10.06 -2.72
C ASN A 884 -0.10 -10.22 -1.19
N TYR A 885 0.87 -9.59 -0.52
CA TYR A 885 0.90 -9.54 0.95
C TYR A 885 -0.31 -8.84 1.56
N GLN A 886 -1.15 -8.21 0.73
CA GLN A 886 -2.43 -7.64 1.15
C GLN A 886 -3.54 -8.70 1.31
N ASN A 887 -3.33 -9.93 0.83
CA ASN A 887 -4.30 -11.05 0.84
C ASN A 887 -3.85 -12.23 1.74
N VAL A 888 -2.95 -11.98 2.70
CA VAL A 888 -2.42 -12.99 3.64
C VAL A 888 -3.01 -12.79 5.02
#